data_AF-A0A317M875-F1
#
_entry.id   AF-A0A317M875-F1
#
_cell.length_a   1.000
_cell.length_b   1.000
_cell.length_c   1.000
_cell.angle_alpha   90.00
_cell.angle_beta   90.00
_cell.angle_gamma   90.00
#
_symmetry.space_group_name_H-M   'P 1'
#
loop_
_entity.id
_entity.type
_entity.pdbx_description
1 polymer ?
#
loop_
_entity_poly.entity_id
_entity_poly.type
_entity_poly.pdbx_seq_one_letter_code
_entity_poly.pdbx_strand_id
1 'polypeptide(L)'
;MKLKLYLLALLFPLISWIATDGPPRVFMIGDSTMANKPLEDNPERGWGQLFPLFLQKGVTVKNYAVNGRSTKSFINEHRWDSVLAQLKPGDWLIIQFGHNDSKKDDPNRYAAPEGDYKTNLLRFVKEARAKGANPILVTPVQRRKFDDKGAFVDQHGDYPRVVKEVAASNKVPLIDLQKSSEALILQHGVQGSEKLFKTTPAGHYKTLPDGVTDNTHFNTYGATLIAGLVAREIRDKHVGLEKYLEQTEFEGKYRFDLPEIYEPHFKRDTISIVAFGAKADGITLNSKSINDAITASNSKGGGVVMVPPGLWITGPIVLKSNVNLYLAPNAILQFTKDFDQYPLVETTYEGLKAMRCQAPVSAVNAENIAVTGSGILDGGGDAWRVVKKDKLTESQWTKLLASGGIEGEDKKTWYPSTKSFKGSHTKLAGVIAPGKTAADYNDIKDFLRPNMVSITSCKYVLLEGVTFQNSPAWCLHPLLTEHITLRNVYAKNPWYAQNGDGIDLESCRYSRIEGCTFDVGDDGICIKSGRDEQGRKRGVATEDVIVNNCVVYHAHGGFVIGSEMSGGARNLFVSNCSFLGTDIGLRFKTTRGRGGIVEKIYVNNISMKDIPAEAILFDMYYMAKDPVPLSGEKREAPKVQLFPVTEATPQFRDFHISNVVCYGAEKAIFIRGLPEMPISDIHLKDITITAKTAGDCIAGNNINLTNVTLVTKDNGKINVQDSKEVKLDISKR
;
A
#
# COMPACT_ATOMS: atom_id res chain seq x y z
N MET A 1 39.84 53.01 62.69
CA MET A 1 39.30 52.79 61.33
C MET A 1 39.06 51.28 61.17
N LYS A 2 37.80 50.88 61.01
CA LYS A 2 37.33 49.48 60.96
C LYS A 2 37.53 48.93 59.54
N LEU A 3 38.01 47.70 59.38
CA LEU A 3 37.87 46.96 58.12
C LEU A 3 37.05 45.69 58.38
N LYS A 4 35.87 45.64 57.77
CA LYS A 4 34.86 44.59 57.93
C LYS A 4 35.20 43.38 57.05
N LEU A 5 35.20 42.20 57.67
CA LEU A 5 35.07 40.89 57.04
C LEU A 5 33.73 40.78 56.32
N TYR A 6 33.72 40.30 55.08
CA TYR A 6 32.52 39.76 54.43
C TYR A 6 32.70 38.26 54.21
N LEU A 7 31.83 37.48 54.85
CA LEU A 7 31.60 36.05 54.64
C LEU A 7 31.10 35.83 53.20
N LEU A 8 31.79 34.98 52.44
CA LEU A 8 31.26 34.41 51.20
C LEU A 8 30.61 33.06 51.54
N ALA A 9 29.29 33.01 51.54
CA ALA A 9 28.53 31.77 51.66
C ALA A 9 28.56 31.03 50.31
N LEU A 10 29.22 29.87 50.27
CA LEU A 10 29.18 28.93 49.15
C LEU A 10 27.82 28.22 49.11
N LEU A 11 26.92 28.72 48.25
CA LEU A 11 25.73 28.01 47.80
C LEU A 11 26.16 26.92 46.79
N PHE A 12 26.28 25.68 47.25
CA PHE A 12 26.30 24.52 46.36
C PHE A 12 24.92 24.38 45.69
N PRO A 13 24.82 24.38 44.35
CA PRO A 13 23.62 23.86 43.72
C PRO A 13 23.62 22.34 43.90
N LEU A 14 22.61 21.82 44.59
CA LEU A 14 22.18 20.43 44.47
C LEU A 14 21.80 20.21 43.00
N ILE A 15 22.77 19.81 42.19
CA ILE A 15 22.52 19.19 40.90
C ILE A 15 21.85 17.86 41.23
N SER A 16 20.52 17.87 41.23
CA SER A 16 19.77 16.64 41.10
C SER A 16 20.31 15.94 39.87
N TRP A 17 20.88 14.75 40.08
CA TRP A 17 21.06 13.79 39.00
C TRP A 17 19.68 13.55 38.40
N ILE A 18 19.37 14.25 37.32
CA ILE A 18 18.32 13.82 36.41
C ILE A 18 18.87 12.51 35.86
N ALA A 19 18.40 11.40 36.42
CA ALA A 19 18.59 10.10 35.81
C ALA A 19 18.05 10.26 34.39
N THR A 20 18.95 10.21 33.41
CA THR A 20 18.56 10.05 32.01
C THR A 20 18.01 8.64 31.92
N ASP A 21 16.70 8.50 32.18
CA ASP A 21 16.01 7.22 32.07
C ASP A 21 16.25 6.69 30.66
N GLY A 22 17.08 5.64 30.57
CA GLY A 22 17.23 4.88 29.34
C GLY A 22 15.87 4.38 28.85
N PRO A 23 15.78 3.91 27.59
CA PRO A 23 14.52 3.42 27.04
C PRO A 23 13.90 2.37 27.99
N PRO A 24 12.57 2.42 28.21
CA PRO A 24 11.93 1.64 29.25
C PRO A 24 11.99 0.16 28.95
N ARG A 25 11.80 -0.64 30.01
CA ARG A 25 11.52 -2.07 29.88
C ARG A 25 10.03 -2.29 30.03
N VAL A 26 9.45 -3.00 29.07
CA VAL A 26 8.03 -3.36 29.06
C VAL A 26 7.92 -4.85 29.34
N PHE A 27 7.37 -5.18 30.50
CA PHE A 27 6.98 -6.53 30.85
C PHE A 27 5.54 -6.80 30.44
N MET A 28 5.29 -8.04 30.07
CA MET A 28 4.01 -8.48 29.55
C MET A 28 3.67 -9.81 30.20
N ILE A 29 2.54 -9.90 30.89
CA ILE A 29 2.02 -11.16 31.45
C ILE A 29 0.62 -11.41 30.93
N GLY A 30 0.35 -12.65 30.55
CA GLY A 30 -0.95 -12.99 30.01
C GLY A 30 -1.10 -14.41 29.49
N ASP A 31 -2.17 -14.60 28.72
CA ASP A 31 -2.58 -15.89 28.18
C ASP A 31 -2.05 -16.16 26.76
N SER A 32 -2.59 -17.21 26.12
CA SER A 32 -2.16 -17.68 24.81
C SER A 32 -2.34 -16.66 23.69
N THR A 33 -3.26 -15.70 23.81
CA THR A 33 -3.48 -14.68 22.76
C THR A 33 -2.37 -13.63 22.73
N MET A 34 -1.63 -13.48 23.83
CA MET A 34 -0.53 -12.53 24.00
C MET A 34 0.86 -13.20 23.87
N ALA A 35 0.94 -14.51 24.09
CA ALA A 35 2.19 -15.28 24.18
C ALA A 35 3.04 -15.32 22.90
N ASN A 36 4.37 -15.43 23.07
CA ASN A 36 5.29 -15.70 21.97
C ASN A 36 5.05 -17.09 21.37
N LYS A 37 5.12 -17.19 20.04
CA LYS A 37 4.95 -18.44 19.27
C LYS A 37 6.21 -18.74 18.45
N PRO A 38 6.53 -20.02 18.23
CA PRO A 38 7.58 -20.41 17.28
C PRO A 38 7.36 -19.78 15.91
N LEU A 39 8.43 -19.31 15.28
CA LEU A 39 8.33 -18.68 13.95
C LEU A 39 8.34 -19.70 12.83
N GLU A 40 9.12 -20.76 12.98
CA GLU A 40 9.28 -21.81 11.99
C GLU A 40 8.01 -22.63 11.84
N ASP A 41 7.54 -22.72 10.59
CA ASP A 41 6.44 -23.59 10.18
C ASP A 41 5.17 -23.48 11.06
N ASN A 42 4.90 -22.28 11.60
CA ASN A 42 3.76 -22.03 12.46
C ASN A 42 3.11 -20.68 12.09
N PRO A 43 1.82 -20.64 11.71
CA PRO A 43 1.12 -19.41 11.36
C PRO A 43 0.72 -18.57 12.58
N GLU A 44 0.68 -19.15 13.78
CA GLU A 44 0.14 -18.51 14.98
C GLU A 44 1.08 -17.43 15.52
N ARG A 45 0.53 -16.28 15.92
CA ARG A 45 1.26 -15.21 16.62
C ARG A 45 0.41 -14.69 17.78
N GLY A 46 1.05 -14.41 18.91
CA GLY A 46 0.41 -13.64 19.97
C GLY A 46 0.55 -12.15 19.71
N TRP A 47 -0.44 -11.34 20.08
CA TRP A 47 -0.34 -9.89 19.88
C TRP A 47 0.83 -9.29 20.67
N GLY A 48 1.14 -9.84 21.86
CA GLY A 48 2.30 -9.41 22.65
C GLY A 48 3.64 -9.75 22.01
N GLN A 49 3.68 -10.74 21.11
CA GLN A 49 4.85 -11.05 20.29
C GLN A 49 5.12 -9.97 19.24
N LEU A 50 4.07 -9.34 18.72
CA LEU A 50 4.17 -8.32 17.66
C LEU A 50 4.09 -6.88 18.18
N PHE A 51 3.72 -6.68 19.45
CA PHE A 51 3.76 -5.37 20.11
C PHE A 51 5.10 -4.61 20.00
N PRO A 52 6.29 -5.28 20.02
CA PRO A 52 7.56 -4.59 19.79
C PRO A 52 7.65 -3.81 18.46
N LEU A 53 6.85 -4.16 17.44
CA LEU A 53 6.81 -3.43 16.17
C LEU A 53 6.29 -2.00 16.29
N PHE A 54 5.61 -1.66 17.41
CA PHE A 54 5.00 -0.36 17.65
C PHE A 54 5.78 0.48 18.67
N LEU A 55 6.99 0.04 19.05
CA LEU A 55 7.84 0.72 20.02
C LEU A 55 9.15 1.14 19.38
N GLN A 56 9.67 2.27 19.86
CA GLN A 56 10.96 2.79 19.42
C GLN A 56 12.10 1.80 19.65
N LYS A 57 13.09 1.85 18.76
CA LYS A 57 14.34 1.11 18.93
C LYS A 57 14.95 1.40 20.31
N GLY A 58 15.40 0.35 20.99
CA GLY A 58 15.98 0.43 22.34
C GLY A 58 15.00 0.11 23.47
N VAL A 59 13.68 0.19 23.24
CA VAL A 59 12.68 -0.30 24.21
C VAL A 59 12.80 -1.81 24.32
N THR A 60 12.98 -2.32 25.54
CA THR A 60 13.12 -3.76 25.77
C THR A 60 11.78 -4.37 26.16
N VAL A 61 11.24 -5.25 25.32
CA VAL A 61 10.02 -6.01 25.64
C VAL A 61 10.36 -7.39 26.17
N LYS A 62 9.84 -7.73 27.35
CA LYS A 62 9.92 -9.05 27.97
C LYS A 62 8.53 -9.66 28.07
N ASN A 63 8.17 -10.46 27.07
CA ASN A 63 6.89 -11.15 27.02
C ASN A 63 6.93 -12.49 27.77
N TYR A 64 6.26 -12.52 28.93
CA TYR A 64 6.08 -13.67 29.79
C TYR A 64 4.68 -14.28 29.69
N ALA A 65 3.85 -13.85 28.74
CA ALA A 65 2.57 -14.51 28.49
C ALA A 65 2.79 -15.96 28.02
N VAL A 66 1.95 -16.89 28.50
CA VAL A 66 2.12 -18.34 28.27
C VAL A 66 0.83 -19.00 27.84
N ASN A 67 0.95 -19.94 26.89
CA ASN A 67 -0.17 -20.73 26.38
C ASN A 67 -0.91 -21.46 27.51
N GLY A 68 -2.24 -21.34 27.50
CA GLY A 68 -3.13 -22.07 28.41
C GLY A 68 -3.13 -21.58 29.86
N ARG A 69 -2.42 -20.50 30.20
CA ARG A 69 -2.37 -19.99 31.58
C ARG A 69 -3.50 -19.00 31.86
N SER A 70 -4.04 -19.12 33.05
CA SER A 70 -4.95 -18.20 33.73
C SER A 70 -4.18 -17.43 34.80
N THR A 71 -4.79 -16.43 35.43
CA THR A 71 -4.17 -15.72 36.58
C THR A 71 -3.76 -16.69 37.69
N LYS A 72 -4.63 -17.67 38.00
CA LYS A 72 -4.42 -18.68 39.04
C LYS A 72 -3.25 -19.62 38.73
N SER A 73 -3.26 -20.25 37.55
CA SER A 73 -2.18 -21.15 37.15
C SER A 73 -0.85 -20.42 36.96
N PHE A 74 -0.86 -19.17 36.49
CA PHE A 74 0.36 -18.37 36.36
C PHE A 74 1.04 -18.08 37.72
N ILE A 75 0.24 -17.88 38.77
CA ILE A 75 0.71 -17.75 40.15
C ILE A 75 1.20 -19.11 40.69
N ASN A 76 0.37 -20.16 40.57
CA ASN A 76 0.68 -21.47 41.13
C ASN A 76 1.91 -22.13 40.50
N GLU A 77 2.21 -21.80 39.23
CA GLU A 77 3.42 -22.25 38.53
C GLU A 77 4.66 -21.36 38.83
N HIS A 78 4.59 -20.43 39.79
CA HIS A 78 5.68 -19.51 40.16
C HIS A 78 6.20 -18.61 39.02
N ARG A 79 5.38 -18.42 37.97
CA ARG A 79 5.74 -17.56 36.84
C ARG A 79 5.68 -16.09 37.23
N TRP A 80 4.69 -15.72 38.04
CA TRP A 80 4.61 -14.37 38.58
C TRP A 80 5.82 -14.04 39.47
N ASP A 81 6.25 -14.98 40.32
CA ASP A 81 7.43 -14.78 41.19
C ASP A 81 8.68 -14.48 40.35
N SER A 82 8.84 -15.18 39.22
CA SER A 82 9.95 -14.97 38.26
C SER A 82 9.92 -13.60 37.59
N VAL A 83 8.73 -13.05 37.30
CA VAL A 83 8.56 -11.70 36.75
C VAL A 83 8.82 -10.66 37.83
N LEU A 84 8.20 -10.81 39.00
CA LEU A 84 8.29 -9.89 40.13
C LEU A 84 9.74 -9.72 40.61
N ALA A 85 10.54 -10.78 40.59
CA ALA A 85 11.96 -10.74 40.93
C ALA A 85 12.80 -9.85 39.98
N GLN A 86 12.32 -9.63 38.74
CA GLN A 86 13.02 -8.85 37.72
C GLN A 86 12.51 -7.41 37.56
N LEU A 87 11.35 -7.08 38.13
CA LEU A 87 10.78 -5.74 38.07
C LEU A 87 11.64 -4.76 38.86
N LYS A 88 11.88 -3.60 38.25
CA LYS A 88 12.61 -2.47 38.80
C LYS A 88 11.76 -1.20 38.72
N PRO A 89 12.09 -0.16 39.51
CA PRO A 89 11.44 1.14 39.38
C PRO A 89 11.48 1.65 37.93
N GLY A 90 10.34 2.14 37.42
CA GLY A 90 10.21 2.66 36.05
C GLY A 90 9.83 1.61 34.99
N ASP A 91 9.94 0.31 35.27
CA ASP A 91 9.48 -0.73 34.34
C ASP A 91 7.96 -0.61 34.11
N TRP A 92 7.50 -0.89 32.89
CA TRP A 92 6.07 -1.02 32.58
C TRP A 92 5.63 -2.48 32.69
N LEU A 93 4.41 -2.73 33.15
CA LEU A 93 3.83 -4.07 33.21
C LEU A 93 2.44 -4.09 32.57
N ILE A 94 2.31 -4.71 31.39
CA ILE A 94 1.04 -4.92 30.70
C ILE A 94 0.47 -6.28 31.10
N ILE A 95 -0.79 -6.29 31.58
CA ILE A 95 -1.44 -7.47 32.16
C ILE A 95 -2.73 -7.77 31.38
N GLN A 96 -2.81 -8.95 30.74
CA GLN A 96 -4.02 -9.41 30.05
C GLN A 96 -4.31 -10.89 30.36
N PHE A 97 -5.44 -11.16 31.02
CA PHE A 97 -5.93 -12.52 31.28
C PHE A 97 -7.44 -12.61 31.04
N GLY A 98 -8.08 -13.74 31.38
CA GLY A 98 -9.53 -13.95 31.30
C GLY A 98 -9.95 -15.13 30.41
N HIS A 99 -9.18 -15.47 29.37
CA HIS A 99 -9.53 -16.57 28.47
C HIS A 99 -9.51 -17.94 29.14
N ASN A 100 -8.48 -18.21 29.93
CA ASN A 100 -8.31 -19.49 30.62
C ASN A 100 -8.92 -19.47 32.02
N ASP A 101 -9.06 -18.28 32.63
CA ASP A 101 -9.74 -18.09 33.92
C ASP A 101 -11.21 -18.53 33.86
N SER A 102 -11.85 -18.41 32.69
CA SER A 102 -13.24 -18.83 32.44
C SER A 102 -13.47 -20.35 32.33
N LYS A 103 -12.43 -21.19 32.37
CA LYS A 103 -12.50 -22.66 32.22
C LYS A 103 -13.02 -23.35 33.49
N LYS A 104 -14.32 -23.25 33.78
CA LYS A 104 -14.98 -23.85 34.97
C LYS A 104 -14.65 -25.33 35.21
N ASP A 105 -14.49 -26.09 34.14
CA ASP A 105 -14.23 -27.54 34.21
C ASP A 105 -12.76 -27.89 34.50
N ASP A 106 -11.85 -26.91 34.55
CA ASP A 106 -10.44 -27.09 34.90
C ASP A 106 -10.13 -26.34 36.21
N PRO A 107 -10.10 -27.01 37.37
CA PRO A 107 -9.89 -26.34 38.67
C PRO A 107 -8.50 -25.70 38.82
N ASN A 108 -7.52 -26.14 38.02
CA ASN A 108 -6.18 -25.55 38.01
C ASN A 108 -6.16 -24.20 37.29
N ARG A 109 -7.09 -23.97 36.36
CA ARG A 109 -7.19 -22.73 35.58
C ARG A 109 -8.32 -21.83 36.02
N TYR A 110 -9.45 -22.40 36.43
CA TYR A 110 -10.64 -21.64 36.79
C TYR A 110 -10.35 -20.66 37.92
N ALA A 111 -10.72 -19.40 37.69
CA ALA A 111 -10.66 -18.34 38.68
C ALA A 111 -11.95 -17.52 38.57
N ALA A 112 -12.84 -17.63 39.54
CA ALA A 112 -14.13 -16.95 39.49
C ALA A 112 -13.95 -15.42 39.35
N PRO A 113 -14.75 -14.71 38.52
CA PRO A 113 -14.56 -13.29 38.22
C PRO A 113 -14.42 -12.40 39.47
N GLU A 114 -15.40 -12.45 40.38
CA GLU A 114 -15.39 -11.68 41.64
C GLU A 114 -14.56 -12.31 42.76
N GLY A 115 -13.97 -13.49 42.52
CA GLY A 115 -13.16 -14.22 43.49
C GLY A 115 -11.67 -14.17 43.16
N ASP A 116 -11.11 -15.35 42.87
CA ASP A 116 -9.68 -15.51 42.58
C ASP A 116 -9.19 -14.59 41.45
N TYR A 117 -10.00 -14.36 40.40
CA TYR A 117 -9.56 -13.53 39.27
C TYR A 117 -9.30 -12.08 39.69
N LYS A 118 -10.30 -11.42 40.31
CA LYS A 118 -10.16 -10.07 40.86
C LYS A 118 -9.00 -9.97 41.84
N THR A 119 -8.90 -10.95 42.74
CA THR A 119 -7.86 -11.01 43.77
C THR A 119 -6.46 -11.12 43.16
N ASN A 120 -6.29 -11.95 42.14
CA ASN A 120 -5.02 -12.13 41.44
C ASN A 120 -4.61 -10.88 40.65
N LEU A 121 -5.55 -10.22 39.97
CA LEU A 121 -5.28 -8.94 39.30
C LEU A 121 -4.83 -7.85 40.28
N LEU A 122 -5.51 -7.74 41.43
CA LEU A 122 -5.10 -6.83 42.51
C LEU A 122 -3.71 -7.16 43.04
N ARG A 123 -3.38 -8.45 43.19
CA ARG A 123 -2.06 -8.91 43.60
C ARG A 123 -0.99 -8.44 42.62
N PHE A 124 -1.16 -8.68 41.32
CA PHE A 124 -0.21 -8.25 40.29
C PHE A 124 0.01 -6.73 40.32
N VAL A 125 -1.07 -5.95 40.39
CA VAL A 125 -1.00 -4.48 40.46
C VAL A 125 -0.26 -4.00 41.71
N LYS A 126 -0.63 -4.54 42.88
CA LYS A 126 -0.05 -4.13 44.17
C LYS A 126 1.43 -4.45 44.24
N GLU A 127 1.81 -5.67 43.86
CA GLU A 127 3.20 -6.13 43.96
C GLU A 127 4.09 -5.47 42.89
N ALA A 128 3.57 -5.20 41.69
CA ALA A 128 4.29 -4.42 40.67
C ALA A 128 4.57 -2.98 41.16
N ARG A 129 3.56 -2.30 41.72
CA ARG A 129 3.74 -0.96 42.30
C ARG A 129 4.72 -0.96 43.48
N ALA A 130 4.72 -2.01 44.30
CA ALA A 130 5.69 -2.16 45.38
C ALA A 130 7.15 -2.28 44.88
N LYS A 131 7.35 -2.72 43.63
CA LYS A 131 8.65 -2.68 42.93
C LYS A 131 8.93 -1.37 42.20
N GLY A 132 8.02 -0.39 42.25
CA GLY A 132 8.12 0.87 41.52
C GLY A 132 7.78 0.75 40.02
N ALA A 133 7.17 -0.36 39.60
CA ALA A 133 6.74 -0.55 38.21
C ALA A 133 5.35 0.09 37.95
N ASN A 134 5.08 0.38 36.68
CA ASN A 134 3.88 1.02 36.17
C ASN A 134 2.94 -0.02 35.52
N PRO A 135 1.94 -0.54 36.25
CA PRO A 135 1.01 -1.52 35.68
C PRO A 135 0.04 -0.86 34.70
N ILE A 136 -0.34 -1.61 33.67
CA ILE A 136 -1.42 -1.33 32.71
C ILE A 136 -2.31 -2.57 32.67
N LEU A 137 -3.60 -2.40 32.89
CA LEU A 137 -4.58 -3.49 32.78
C LEU A 137 -5.21 -3.48 31.39
N VAL A 138 -5.31 -4.66 30.79
CA VAL A 138 -5.90 -4.87 29.46
C VAL A 138 -7.05 -5.85 29.60
N THR A 139 -8.24 -5.48 29.10
CA THR A 139 -9.37 -6.42 29.04
C THR A 139 -9.05 -7.59 28.11
N PRO A 140 -9.66 -8.78 28.30
CA PRO A 140 -9.46 -9.90 27.39
C PRO A 140 -9.78 -9.48 25.94
N VAL A 141 -8.88 -9.79 25.00
CA VAL A 141 -9.14 -9.59 23.57
C VAL A 141 -10.29 -10.49 23.10
N GLN A 142 -11.10 -10.04 22.15
CA GLN A 142 -12.25 -10.80 21.67
C GLN A 142 -11.86 -12.11 20.98
N ARG A 143 -12.68 -13.15 21.21
CA ARG A 143 -12.72 -14.35 20.37
C ARG A 143 -13.68 -14.10 19.22
N ARG A 144 -13.44 -14.69 18.05
CA ARG A 144 -14.41 -14.63 16.95
C ARG A 144 -15.55 -15.60 17.20
N LYS A 145 -16.75 -15.07 17.42
CA LYS A 145 -17.98 -15.85 17.44
C LYS A 145 -19.15 -15.02 16.93
N PHE A 146 -19.92 -15.63 16.05
CA PHE A 146 -21.17 -15.09 15.55
C PHE A 146 -22.27 -16.13 15.78
N ASP A 147 -23.51 -15.68 15.97
CA ASP A 147 -24.68 -16.56 15.94
C ASP A 147 -25.12 -16.85 14.50
N ASP A 148 -26.17 -17.66 14.35
CA ASP A 148 -26.71 -18.06 13.04
C ASP A 148 -27.26 -16.87 12.23
N LYS A 149 -27.47 -15.71 12.86
CA LYS A 149 -27.91 -14.46 12.22
C LYS A 149 -26.75 -13.53 11.86
N GLY A 150 -25.51 -13.94 12.14
CA GLY A 150 -24.32 -13.14 11.93
C GLY A 150 -24.12 -12.03 12.96
N ALA A 151 -24.83 -12.07 14.09
CA ALA A 151 -24.61 -11.14 15.20
C ALA A 151 -23.43 -11.62 16.04
N PHE A 152 -22.56 -10.70 16.45
CA PHE A 152 -21.39 -11.03 17.26
C PHE A 152 -21.81 -11.50 18.67
N VAL A 153 -21.14 -12.53 19.18
CA VAL A 153 -21.46 -13.14 20.49
C VAL A 153 -20.25 -13.07 21.41
N ASP A 154 -20.31 -12.22 22.43
CA ASP A 154 -19.27 -12.13 23.47
C ASP A 154 -19.08 -13.48 24.19
N GLN A 155 -17.84 -13.81 24.51
CA GLN A 155 -17.46 -15.09 25.15
C GLN A 155 -16.79 -14.92 26.51
N HIS A 156 -16.69 -13.69 27.03
CA HIS A 156 -15.92 -13.38 28.22
C HIS A 156 -16.78 -13.05 29.43
N GLY A 157 -18.10 -12.86 29.30
CA GLY A 157 -18.99 -12.66 30.45
C GLY A 157 -18.51 -11.53 31.37
N ASP A 158 -18.39 -11.78 32.68
CA ASP A 158 -18.00 -10.76 33.67
C ASP A 158 -16.50 -10.39 33.69
N TYR A 159 -15.62 -11.15 33.03
CA TYR A 159 -14.17 -10.93 33.14
C TYR A 159 -13.72 -9.53 32.68
N PRO A 160 -14.18 -8.97 31.53
CA PRO A 160 -13.85 -7.61 31.12
C PRO A 160 -14.34 -6.57 32.13
N ARG A 161 -15.54 -6.75 32.70
CA ARG A 161 -16.09 -5.85 33.74
C ARG A 161 -15.18 -5.81 34.97
N VAL A 162 -14.74 -6.97 35.46
CA VAL A 162 -13.82 -7.04 36.61
C VAL A 162 -12.50 -6.33 36.33
N VAL A 163 -11.92 -6.46 35.13
CA VAL A 163 -10.70 -5.73 34.77
C VAL A 163 -10.94 -4.22 34.81
N LYS A 164 -12.06 -3.74 34.24
CA LYS A 164 -12.44 -2.33 34.25
C LYS A 164 -12.60 -1.78 35.67
N GLU A 165 -13.25 -2.55 36.55
CA GLU A 165 -13.40 -2.19 37.97
C GLU A 165 -12.06 -2.14 38.71
N VAL A 166 -11.21 -3.16 38.58
CA VAL A 166 -9.90 -3.17 39.22
C VAL A 166 -9.07 -1.98 38.76
N ALA A 167 -9.08 -1.67 37.45
CA ALA A 167 -8.39 -0.52 36.90
C ALA A 167 -8.90 0.80 37.48
N ALA A 168 -10.22 1.01 37.49
CA ALA A 168 -10.83 2.22 38.04
C ALA A 168 -10.56 2.39 39.54
N SER A 169 -10.84 1.37 40.36
CA SER A 169 -10.70 1.43 41.82
C SER A 169 -9.25 1.62 42.27
N ASN A 170 -8.28 1.16 41.47
CA ASN A 170 -6.86 1.26 41.80
C ASN A 170 -6.13 2.35 41.01
N LYS A 171 -6.84 3.15 40.19
CA LYS A 171 -6.26 4.19 39.33
C LYS A 171 -5.12 3.63 38.46
N VAL A 172 -5.36 2.50 37.82
CA VAL A 172 -4.42 1.86 36.88
C VAL A 172 -4.89 2.19 35.46
N PRO A 173 -4.01 2.59 34.53
CA PRO A 173 -4.37 2.75 33.13
C PRO A 173 -5.04 1.50 32.57
N LEU A 174 -6.12 1.69 31.81
CA LEU A 174 -6.92 0.63 31.21
C LEU A 174 -6.83 0.70 29.69
N ILE A 175 -6.55 -0.42 29.05
CA ILE A 175 -6.74 -0.64 27.61
C ILE A 175 -7.97 -1.54 27.45
N ASP A 176 -9.02 -1.05 26.80
CA ASP A 176 -10.28 -1.79 26.64
C ASP A 176 -10.25 -2.60 25.34
N LEU A 177 -9.30 -3.55 25.29
CA LEU A 177 -9.04 -4.37 24.11
C LEU A 177 -10.24 -5.22 23.72
N GLN A 178 -11.10 -5.62 24.66
CA GLN A 178 -12.39 -6.26 24.39
C GLN A 178 -13.21 -5.38 23.42
N LYS A 179 -13.42 -4.11 23.75
CA LYS A 179 -14.20 -3.18 22.92
C LYS A 179 -13.54 -2.91 21.56
N SER A 180 -12.23 -2.63 21.55
CA SER A 180 -11.54 -2.26 20.30
C SER A 180 -11.36 -3.45 19.36
N SER A 181 -11.13 -4.65 19.87
CA SER A 181 -11.07 -5.86 19.05
C SER A 181 -12.46 -6.33 18.55
N GLU A 182 -13.53 -6.11 19.31
CA GLU A 182 -14.91 -6.33 18.82
C GLU A 182 -15.20 -5.44 17.61
N ALA A 183 -14.89 -4.15 17.71
CA ALA A 183 -15.08 -3.20 16.62
C ALA A 183 -14.30 -3.62 15.37
N LEU A 184 -13.06 -4.11 15.53
CA LEU A 184 -12.26 -4.65 14.43
C LEU A 184 -12.92 -5.87 13.78
N ILE A 185 -13.38 -6.84 14.58
CA ILE A 185 -14.05 -8.05 14.08
C ILE A 185 -15.34 -7.67 13.33
N LEU A 186 -16.15 -6.77 13.89
CA LEU A 186 -17.38 -6.28 13.26
C LEU A 186 -17.11 -5.51 11.97
N GLN A 187 -16.07 -4.69 11.92
CA GLN A 187 -15.65 -3.96 10.71
C GLN A 187 -15.33 -4.92 9.56
N HIS A 188 -14.72 -6.06 9.85
CA HIS A 188 -14.42 -7.10 8.86
C HIS A 188 -15.61 -8.02 8.56
N GLY A 189 -16.67 -8.00 9.38
CA GLY A 189 -17.83 -8.87 9.26
C GLY A 189 -17.49 -10.36 9.49
N VAL A 190 -18.47 -11.23 9.24
CA VAL A 190 -18.33 -12.68 9.49
C VAL A 190 -17.18 -13.26 8.65
N GLN A 191 -17.27 -13.23 7.33
CA GLN A 191 -16.27 -13.85 6.45
C GLN A 191 -14.92 -13.12 6.50
N GLY A 192 -14.92 -11.79 6.45
CA GLY A 192 -13.68 -11.01 6.39
C GLY A 192 -12.84 -11.09 7.65
N SER A 193 -13.43 -11.37 8.82
CA SER A 193 -12.70 -11.46 10.09
C SER A 193 -11.89 -12.75 10.23
N GLU A 194 -12.14 -13.79 9.41
CA GLU A 194 -11.40 -15.06 9.48
C GLU A 194 -9.89 -14.89 9.27
N LYS A 195 -9.50 -13.91 8.42
CA LYS A 195 -8.10 -13.60 8.14
C LYS A 195 -7.34 -12.99 9.32
N LEU A 196 -8.02 -12.59 10.39
CA LEU A 196 -7.38 -12.14 11.63
C LEU A 196 -6.90 -13.34 12.45
N PHE A 197 -7.58 -14.47 12.32
CA PHE A 197 -7.41 -15.62 13.20
C PHE A 197 -6.52 -16.69 12.57
N LYS A 198 -6.14 -17.67 13.39
CA LYS A 198 -5.36 -18.83 12.99
C LYS A 198 -6.27 -19.80 12.23
N THR A 199 -6.59 -19.41 11.00
CA THR A 199 -7.31 -20.20 10.01
C THR A 199 -6.33 -20.52 8.89
N THR A 200 -6.11 -21.79 8.61
CA THR A 200 -5.10 -22.24 7.65
C THR A 200 -5.56 -23.54 7.00
N PRO A 201 -5.61 -23.59 5.65
CA PRO A 201 -5.94 -24.82 4.94
C PRO A 201 -4.90 -25.93 5.11
N ALA A 202 -5.31 -27.17 4.86
CA ALA A 202 -4.44 -28.34 4.86
C ALA A 202 -3.25 -28.20 3.89
N GLY A 203 -2.08 -28.69 4.28
CA GLY A 203 -0.87 -28.72 3.43
C GLY A 203 -0.08 -27.40 3.30
N HIS A 204 -0.46 -26.34 4.03
CA HIS A 204 0.30 -25.08 4.05
C HIS A 204 1.52 -25.12 4.99
N TYR A 205 1.40 -25.85 6.09
CA TYR A 205 2.45 -26.01 7.11
C TYR A 205 2.65 -27.48 7.46
N LYS A 206 3.89 -27.92 7.70
CA LYS A 206 4.18 -29.31 8.08
C LYS A 206 3.66 -29.63 9.48
N THR A 207 3.65 -28.66 10.40
CA THR A 207 3.08 -28.80 11.75
C THR A 207 1.56 -28.86 11.77
N LEU A 208 0.89 -28.51 10.66
CA LEU A 208 -0.57 -28.49 10.51
C LEU A 208 -0.99 -29.19 9.20
N PRO A 209 -0.72 -30.51 9.06
CA PRO A 209 -0.97 -31.23 7.81
C PRO A 209 -2.44 -31.17 7.39
N ASP A 210 -3.37 -31.26 8.35
CA ASP A 210 -4.81 -31.23 8.13
C ASP A 210 -5.42 -29.82 8.17
N GLY A 211 -4.59 -28.79 8.33
CA GLY A 211 -5.02 -27.42 8.54
C GLY A 211 -5.57 -27.16 9.94
N VAL A 212 -6.12 -25.97 10.16
CA VAL A 212 -6.73 -25.57 11.43
C VAL A 212 -7.70 -24.41 11.22
N THR A 213 -8.79 -24.40 11.99
CA THR A 213 -9.65 -23.22 12.17
C THR A 213 -9.75 -22.94 13.66
N ASP A 214 -9.09 -21.87 14.11
CA ASP A 214 -9.03 -21.46 15.50
C ASP A 214 -9.47 -20.00 15.63
N ASN A 215 -10.66 -19.78 16.18
CA ASN A 215 -11.28 -18.46 16.35
C ASN A 215 -10.82 -17.73 17.63
N THR A 216 -9.76 -18.18 18.29
CA THR A 216 -9.19 -17.55 19.49
C THR A 216 -7.80 -17.00 19.25
N HIS A 217 -6.94 -17.77 18.56
CA HIS A 217 -5.57 -17.36 18.30
C HIS A 217 -5.43 -16.64 16.97
N PHE A 218 -4.44 -15.76 16.86
CA PHE A 218 -4.23 -14.94 15.67
C PHE A 218 -3.15 -15.53 14.77
N ASN A 219 -3.23 -15.20 13.47
CA ASN A 219 -2.07 -15.26 12.60
C ASN A 219 -1.25 -13.97 12.71
N THR A 220 -0.18 -13.83 11.91
CA THR A 220 0.64 -12.59 11.90
C THR A 220 -0.18 -11.33 11.65
N TYR A 221 -1.08 -11.33 10.66
CA TYR A 221 -1.90 -10.17 10.30
C TYR A 221 -2.80 -9.72 11.45
N GLY A 222 -3.57 -10.65 12.04
CA GLY A 222 -4.44 -10.32 13.16
C GLY A 222 -3.67 -9.92 14.41
N ALA A 223 -2.57 -10.60 14.74
CA ALA A 223 -1.74 -10.25 15.89
C ALA A 223 -1.16 -8.84 15.77
N THR A 224 -0.75 -8.41 14.56
CA THR A 224 -0.25 -7.06 14.30
C THR A 224 -1.36 -6.03 14.51
N LEU A 225 -2.57 -6.28 14.00
CA LEU A 225 -3.71 -5.38 14.17
C LEU A 225 -4.10 -5.23 15.65
N ILE A 226 -4.19 -6.34 16.39
CA ILE A 226 -4.51 -6.31 17.83
C ILE A 226 -3.42 -5.57 18.62
N ALA A 227 -2.14 -5.80 18.32
CA ALA A 227 -1.04 -5.06 18.93
C ALA A 227 -1.10 -3.56 18.60
N GLY A 228 -1.49 -3.21 17.38
CA GLY A 228 -1.73 -1.84 16.95
C GLY A 228 -2.88 -1.16 17.70
N LEU A 229 -3.96 -1.87 18.04
CA LEU A 229 -5.04 -1.35 18.89
C LEU A 229 -4.53 -1.00 20.29
N VAL A 230 -3.69 -1.85 20.88
CA VAL A 230 -3.07 -1.60 22.19
C VAL A 230 -2.19 -0.35 22.13
N ALA A 231 -1.33 -0.23 21.10
CA ALA A 231 -0.49 0.94 20.89
C ALA A 231 -1.30 2.24 20.68
N ARG A 232 -2.38 2.16 19.90
CA ARG A 232 -3.30 3.28 19.67
C ARG A 232 -3.97 3.74 20.97
N GLU A 233 -4.49 2.82 21.77
CA GLU A 233 -5.10 3.17 23.06
C GLU A 233 -4.10 3.73 24.07
N ILE A 234 -2.84 3.27 24.05
CA ILE A 234 -1.76 3.86 24.86
C ILE A 234 -1.58 5.34 24.51
N ARG A 235 -1.54 5.67 23.21
CA ARG A 235 -1.46 7.06 22.73
C ARG A 235 -2.70 7.87 23.13
N ASP A 236 -3.88 7.37 22.78
CA ASP A 236 -5.13 8.13 22.90
C ASP A 236 -5.54 8.37 24.36
N LYS A 237 -5.07 7.53 25.30
CA LYS A 237 -5.32 7.67 26.74
C LYS A 237 -4.18 8.33 27.52
N HIS A 238 -3.10 8.74 26.85
CA HIS A 238 -1.93 9.37 27.48
C HIS A 238 -1.40 8.57 28.69
N VAL A 239 -1.15 7.28 28.47
CA VAL A 239 -0.77 6.33 29.54
C VAL A 239 0.60 6.65 30.16
N GLY A 240 1.44 7.40 29.47
CA GLY A 240 2.85 7.70 29.76
C GLY A 240 3.83 6.86 28.94
N LEU A 241 3.37 5.76 28.31
CA LEU A 241 4.16 4.89 27.43
C LEU A 241 4.15 5.39 25.97
N GLU A 242 3.25 6.32 25.62
CA GLU A 242 3.09 6.85 24.25
C GLU A 242 4.33 7.59 23.73
N LYS A 243 5.13 8.18 24.61
CA LYS A 243 6.42 8.81 24.25
C LYS A 243 7.44 7.84 23.65
N TYR A 244 7.21 6.54 23.80
CA TYR A 244 8.08 5.48 23.29
C TYR A 244 7.44 4.69 22.15
N LEU A 245 6.27 5.11 21.65
CA LEU A 245 5.66 4.50 20.47
C LEU A 245 6.45 4.87 19.22
N GLU A 246 6.53 3.93 18.28
CA GLU A 246 7.23 4.10 17.01
C GLU A 246 6.46 5.10 16.14
N GLN A 247 7.06 6.28 15.98
CA GLN A 247 6.64 7.27 14.99
C GLN A 247 7.16 6.85 13.62
N THR A 248 6.38 7.13 12.59
CA THR A 248 6.83 6.93 11.21
C THR A 248 7.59 8.16 10.72
N GLU A 249 8.18 8.03 9.54
CA GLU A 249 8.77 9.14 8.81
C GLU A 249 7.74 10.21 8.35
N PHE A 250 6.44 9.92 8.44
CA PHE A 250 5.38 10.88 8.15
C PHE A 250 4.98 11.64 9.41
N GLU A 251 5.02 12.97 9.34
CA GLU A 251 4.76 13.87 10.47
C GLU A 251 3.41 13.57 11.15
N GLY A 252 3.45 13.40 12.47
CA GLY A 252 2.26 13.12 13.29
C GLY A 252 1.68 11.70 13.14
N LYS A 253 2.33 10.80 12.41
CA LYS A 253 1.87 9.42 12.20
C LYS A 253 2.72 8.42 12.99
N TYR A 254 2.05 7.38 13.47
CA TYR A 254 2.65 6.26 14.17
C TYR A 254 2.55 4.98 13.35
N ARG A 255 3.35 3.96 13.66
CA ARG A 255 3.33 2.69 12.90
C ARG A 255 1.94 2.06 12.79
N PHE A 256 1.09 2.21 13.80
CA PHE A 256 -0.29 1.70 13.79
C PHE A 256 -1.30 2.54 12.98
N ASP A 257 -0.90 3.73 12.50
CA ASP A 257 -1.70 4.54 11.57
C ASP A 257 -1.46 4.14 10.10
N LEU A 258 -0.37 3.44 9.81
CA LEU A 258 -0.12 2.87 8.49
C LEU A 258 -0.97 1.61 8.28
N PRO A 259 -1.47 1.37 7.06
CA PRO A 259 -2.29 0.21 6.77
C PRO A 259 -1.49 -1.08 6.92
N GLU A 260 -2.16 -2.13 7.42
CA GLU A 260 -1.62 -3.48 7.45
C GLU A 260 -2.14 -4.26 6.23
N ILE A 261 -1.24 -4.93 5.52
CA ILE A 261 -1.56 -5.67 4.30
C ILE A 261 -1.43 -7.16 4.60
N TYR A 262 -2.50 -7.92 4.37
CA TYR A 262 -2.49 -9.37 4.44
C TYR A 262 -1.78 -9.94 3.21
N GLU A 263 -0.79 -10.80 3.41
CA GLU A 263 -0.06 -11.44 2.33
C GLU A 263 -0.60 -12.86 2.06
N PRO A 264 -0.68 -13.28 0.78
CA PRO A 264 -1.11 -14.62 0.43
C PRO A 264 -0.13 -15.67 0.94
N HIS A 265 -0.65 -16.88 1.19
CA HIS A 265 0.16 -18.04 1.54
C HIS A 265 -0.32 -19.25 0.74
N PHE A 266 0.62 -20.08 0.30
CA PHE A 266 0.33 -21.15 -0.64
C PHE A 266 0.62 -22.51 -0.04
N LYS A 267 -0.13 -23.51 -0.50
CA LYS A 267 0.26 -24.92 -0.35
C LYS A 267 1.66 -25.12 -0.93
N ARG A 268 2.45 -26.02 -0.33
CA ARG A 268 3.85 -26.23 -0.75
C ARG A 268 4.03 -27.11 -1.99
N ASP A 269 2.95 -27.74 -2.46
CA ASP A 269 2.94 -28.57 -3.66
C ASP A 269 3.40 -27.76 -4.87
N THR A 270 4.35 -28.32 -5.63
CA THR A 270 4.85 -27.71 -6.85
C THR A 270 4.55 -28.61 -8.04
N ILE A 271 4.00 -28.05 -9.12
CA ILE A 271 3.85 -28.72 -10.41
C ILE A 271 4.53 -27.91 -11.51
N SER A 272 5.24 -28.59 -12.42
CA SER A 272 5.90 -27.92 -13.55
C SER A 272 5.02 -27.91 -14.78
N ILE A 273 5.06 -26.81 -15.56
CA ILE A 273 4.36 -26.70 -16.85
C ILE A 273 4.83 -27.78 -17.87
N VAL A 274 6.05 -28.33 -17.72
CA VAL A 274 6.58 -29.40 -18.58
C VAL A 274 5.77 -30.69 -18.45
N ALA A 275 5.23 -30.95 -17.25
CA ALA A 275 4.35 -32.11 -17.03
C ALA A 275 3.04 -32.01 -17.84
N PHE A 276 2.73 -30.83 -18.39
CA PHE A 276 1.55 -30.55 -19.21
C PHE A 276 1.92 -30.36 -20.70
N GLY A 277 3.13 -30.80 -21.10
CA GLY A 277 3.59 -30.78 -22.49
C GLY A 277 4.20 -29.45 -22.96
N ALA A 278 4.46 -28.51 -22.06
CA ALA A 278 5.13 -27.26 -22.42
C ALA A 278 6.55 -27.52 -22.94
N LYS A 279 6.99 -26.77 -23.95
CA LYS A 279 8.33 -26.84 -24.55
C LYS A 279 8.99 -25.46 -24.59
N ALA A 280 10.24 -25.40 -24.12
CA ALA A 280 11.06 -24.19 -24.08
C ALA A 280 11.90 -24.00 -25.35
N ASP A 281 11.31 -24.25 -26.52
CA ASP A 281 12.00 -24.24 -27.82
C ASP A 281 11.90 -22.90 -28.56
N GLY A 282 11.27 -21.89 -27.94
CA GLY A 282 11.05 -20.57 -28.55
C GLY A 282 10.08 -20.56 -29.73
N ILE A 283 9.35 -21.66 -30.00
CA ILE A 283 8.41 -21.76 -31.12
C ILE A 283 7.06 -22.39 -30.74
N THR A 284 7.04 -23.31 -29.78
CA THR A 284 5.82 -23.99 -29.33
C THR A 284 4.95 -23.02 -28.54
N LEU A 285 3.68 -22.92 -28.92
CA LEU A 285 2.68 -22.13 -28.19
C LEU A 285 2.22 -22.88 -26.93
N ASN A 286 2.67 -22.44 -25.76
CA ASN A 286 2.50 -23.12 -24.48
C ASN A 286 1.23 -22.71 -23.70
N SER A 287 0.37 -21.85 -24.26
CA SER A 287 -0.79 -21.28 -23.54
C SER A 287 -1.66 -22.37 -22.91
N LYS A 288 -1.93 -23.45 -23.65
CA LYS A 288 -2.72 -24.58 -23.15
C LYS A 288 -2.03 -25.26 -21.97
N SER A 289 -0.75 -25.64 -22.12
CA SER A 289 0.01 -26.33 -21.08
C SER A 289 0.13 -25.51 -19.78
N ILE A 290 0.32 -24.20 -19.89
CA ILE A 290 0.41 -23.30 -18.73
C ILE A 290 -0.95 -23.19 -18.03
N ASN A 291 -2.04 -22.94 -18.77
CA ASN A 291 -3.38 -22.83 -18.20
C ASN A 291 -3.89 -24.17 -17.63
N ASP A 292 -3.52 -25.30 -18.23
CA ASP A 292 -3.81 -26.63 -17.71
C ASP A 292 -3.09 -26.88 -16.38
N ALA A 293 -1.81 -26.48 -16.28
CA ALA A 293 -1.06 -26.55 -15.02
C ALA A 293 -1.72 -25.68 -13.94
N ILE A 294 -2.06 -24.43 -14.25
CA ILE A 294 -2.78 -23.55 -13.31
C ILE A 294 -4.10 -24.17 -12.85
N THR A 295 -4.86 -24.74 -13.78
CA THR A 295 -6.13 -25.40 -13.46
C THR A 295 -5.94 -26.65 -12.60
N ALA A 296 -4.91 -27.45 -12.86
CA ALA A 296 -4.60 -28.65 -12.10
C ALA A 296 -4.06 -28.34 -10.68
N SER A 297 -3.33 -27.24 -10.51
CA SER A 297 -2.94 -26.75 -9.18
C SER A 297 -4.17 -26.29 -8.41
N ASN A 298 -4.98 -25.40 -9.01
CA ASN A 298 -6.20 -24.87 -8.40
C ASN A 298 -7.19 -25.97 -7.98
N SER A 299 -7.42 -26.99 -8.81
CA SER A 299 -8.35 -28.09 -8.49
C SER A 299 -7.90 -28.98 -7.33
N LYS A 300 -6.61 -28.92 -6.96
CA LYS A 300 -6.03 -29.63 -5.80
C LYS A 300 -5.89 -28.75 -4.56
N GLY A 301 -6.57 -27.60 -4.54
CA GLY A 301 -6.50 -26.63 -3.44
C GLY A 301 -5.40 -25.59 -3.58
N GLY A 302 -4.70 -25.56 -4.73
CA GLY A 302 -3.64 -24.60 -5.02
C GLY A 302 -2.23 -25.12 -4.77
N GLY A 303 -1.27 -24.20 -4.86
CA GLY A 303 0.16 -24.48 -4.78
C GLY A 303 0.95 -23.68 -5.80
N VAL A 304 2.17 -24.14 -6.08
CA VAL A 304 3.11 -23.49 -6.98
C VAL A 304 3.04 -24.13 -8.37
N VAL A 305 2.83 -23.30 -9.39
CA VAL A 305 3.02 -23.67 -10.80
C VAL A 305 4.37 -23.13 -11.24
N MET A 306 5.33 -24.02 -11.45
CA MET A 306 6.71 -23.72 -11.81
C MET A 306 6.85 -23.60 -13.33
N VAL A 307 7.37 -22.46 -13.77
CA VAL A 307 7.93 -22.22 -15.11
C VAL A 307 9.46 -22.37 -15.01
N PRO A 308 10.05 -23.48 -15.52
CA PRO A 308 11.48 -23.70 -15.44
C PRO A 308 12.30 -22.73 -16.32
N PRO A 309 13.63 -22.71 -16.18
CA PRO A 309 14.52 -21.97 -17.08
C PRO A 309 14.25 -22.32 -18.55
N GLY A 310 14.22 -21.33 -19.43
CA GLY A 310 13.95 -21.51 -20.86
C GLY A 310 13.12 -20.40 -21.49
N LEU A 311 13.00 -20.42 -22.83
CA LEU A 311 12.18 -19.50 -23.61
C LEU A 311 10.85 -20.15 -24.00
N TRP A 312 9.75 -19.64 -23.46
CA TRP A 312 8.42 -20.21 -23.60
C TRP A 312 7.51 -19.23 -24.34
N ILE A 313 7.11 -19.56 -25.58
CA ILE A 313 6.10 -18.78 -26.29
C ILE A 313 4.73 -19.10 -25.71
N THR A 314 3.90 -18.09 -25.44
CA THR A 314 2.54 -18.29 -24.94
C THR A 314 1.60 -17.19 -25.45
N GLY A 315 0.31 -17.49 -25.52
CA GLY A 315 -0.76 -16.51 -25.54
C GLY A 315 -1.21 -16.18 -24.11
N PRO A 316 -2.42 -15.64 -23.91
CA PRO A 316 -2.95 -15.30 -22.59
C PRO A 316 -2.92 -16.46 -21.58
N ILE A 317 -2.61 -16.11 -20.33
CA ILE A 317 -2.68 -16.99 -19.16
C ILE A 317 -3.65 -16.42 -18.12
N VAL A 318 -4.47 -17.29 -17.53
CA VAL A 318 -5.49 -16.91 -16.55
C VAL A 318 -5.14 -17.51 -15.20
N LEU A 319 -4.75 -16.67 -14.24
CA LEU A 319 -4.50 -17.08 -12.87
C LEU A 319 -5.81 -17.49 -12.19
N LYS A 320 -5.72 -18.44 -11.27
CA LYS A 320 -6.84 -18.94 -10.46
C LYS A 320 -6.49 -18.90 -8.98
N SER A 321 -7.52 -18.87 -8.13
CA SER A 321 -7.33 -18.78 -6.67
C SER A 321 -6.38 -19.85 -6.13
N ASN A 322 -5.60 -19.48 -5.11
CA ASN A 322 -4.60 -20.32 -4.44
C ASN A 322 -3.41 -20.75 -5.30
N VAL A 323 -3.18 -20.13 -6.46
CA VAL A 323 -2.05 -20.47 -7.35
C VAL A 323 -0.97 -19.39 -7.30
N ASN A 324 0.26 -19.82 -7.05
CA ASN A 324 1.46 -19.02 -7.29
C ASN A 324 2.12 -19.47 -8.60
N LEU A 325 2.13 -18.61 -9.62
CA LEU A 325 2.92 -18.82 -10.83
C LEU A 325 4.37 -18.38 -10.56
N TYR A 326 5.26 -19.34 -10.36
CA TYR A 326 6.66 -19.10 -10.07
C TYR A 326 7.51 -19.21 -11.35
N LEU A 327 8.24 -18.15 -11.68
CA LEU A 327 9.19 -18.11 -12.79
C LEU A 327 10.62 -18.29 -12.27
N ALA A 328 11.24 -19.41 -12.63
CA ALA A 328 12.63 -19.68 -12.28
C ALA A 328 13.60 -18.64 -12.88
N PRO A 329 14.80 -18.49 -12.32
CA PRO A 329 15.88 -17.75 -12.99
C PRO A 329 16.06 -18.25 -14.42
N ASN A 330 16.26 -17.34 -15.38
CA ASN A 330 16.37 -17.63 -16.81
C ASN A 330 15.08 -18.20 -17.47
N ALA A 331 13.92 -18.13 -16.81
CA ALA A 331 12.64 -18.33 -17.48
C ALA A 331 12.21 -17.04 -18.20
N ILE A 332 11.85 -17.15 -19.49
CA ILE A 332 11.27 -16.07 -20.28
C ILE A 332 9.92 -16.55 -20.81
N LEU A 333 8.83 -15.98 -20.31
CA LEU A 333 7.50 -16.10 -20.91
C LEU A 333 7.35 -15.01 -21.97
N GLN A 334 7.50 -15.37 -23.23
CA GLN A 334 7.29 -14.46 -24.37
C GLN A 334 5.84 -14.57 -24.84
N PHE A 335 5.08 -13.50 -24.66
CA PHE A 335 3.73 -13.42 -25.20
C PHE A 335 3.77 -13.22 -26.71
N THR A 336 2.95 -13.99 -27.41
CA THR A 336 2.90 -14.01 -28.88
C THR A 336 2.40 -12.68 -29.45
N LYS A 337 2.90 -12.34 -30.64
CA LYS A 337 2.48 -11.17 -31.43
C LYS A 337 1.26 -11.46 -32.32
N ASP A 338 0.79 -12.71 -32.32
CA ASP A 338 -0.42 -13.12 -33.02
C ASP A 338 -1.66 -12.56 -32.32
N PHE A 339 -2.25 -11.53 -32.93
CA PHE A 339 -3.46 -10.87 -32.44
C PHE A 339 -4.62 -11.85 -32.23
N ASP A 340 -4.71 -12.94 -33.00
CA ASP A 340 -5.83 -13.88 -32.94
C ASP A 340 -5.83 -14.73 -31.67
N GLN A 341 -4.71 -14.80 -30.94
CA GLN A 341 -4.64 -15.42 -29.62
C GLN A 341 -5.29 -14.59 -28.51
N TYR A 342 -5.63 -13.32 -28.78
CA TYR A 342 -6.19 -12.39 -27.81
C TYR A 342 -7.63 -12.06 -28.17
N PRO A 343 -8.62 -12.80 -27.62
CA PRO A 343 -10.02 -12.51 -27.87
C PRO A 343 -10.42 -11.14 -27.29
N LEU A 344 -11.46 -10.54 -27.84
CA LEU A 344 -12.07 -9.35 -27.25
C LEU A 344 -12.83 -9.72 -25.96
N VAL A 345 -12.58 -8.96 -24.91
CA VAL A 345 -13.20 -9.10 -23.59
C VAL A 345 -13.72 -7.75 -23.09
N GLU A 346 -14.81 -7.79 -22.33
CA GLU A 346 -15.28 -6.64 -21.58
C GLU A 346 -14.38 -6.42 -20.35
N THR A 347 -13.90 -5.19 -20.16
CA THR A 347 -13.05 -4.77 -19.05
C THR A 347 -13.20 -3.26 -18.79
N THR A 348 -12.29 -2.67 -18.02
CA THR A 348 -12.11 -1.21 -17.89
C THR A 348 -10.83 -0.78 -18.60
N TYR A 349 -10.87 0.34 -19.31
CA TYR A 349 -9.69 1.00 -19.86
C TYR A 349 -9.82 2.51 -19.66
N GLU A 350 -8.76 3.16 -19.17
CA GLU A 350 -8.79 4.59 -18.79
C GLU A 350 -10.00 4.96 -17.90
N GLY A 351 -10.34 4.08 -16.97
CA GLY A 351 -11.42 4.29 -15.99
C GLY A 351 -12.85 4.19 -16.54
N LEU A 352 -13.04 3.73 -17.77
CA LEU A 352 -14.36 3.51 -18.40
C LEU A 352 -14.55 2.04 -18.80
N LYS A 353 -15.79 1.56 -18.74
CA LYS A 353 -16.19 0.27 -19.31
C LYS A 353 -15.84 0.21 -20.81
N ALA A 354 -15.06 -0.78 -21.20
CA ALA A 354 -14.47 -0.89 -22.53
C ALA A 354 -14.34 -2.34 -23.01
N MET A 355 -14.35 -2.51 -24.34
CA MET A 355 -13.97 -3.71 -25.04
C MET A 355 -12.47 -3.64 -25.35
N ARG A 356 -11.70 -4.65 -24.94
CA ARG A 356 -10.24 -4.75 -25.16
C ARG A 356 -9.85 -6.16 -25.58
N CYS A 357 -8.69 -6.32 -26.20
CA CYS A 357 -8.05 -7.63 -26.29
C CYS A 357 -7.73 -8.14 -24.87
N GLN A 358 -7.83 -9.45 -24.66
CA GLN A 358 -7.53 -10.10 -23.39
C GLN A 358 -6.09 -9.80 -22.94
N ALA A 359 -5.89 -9.53 -21.64
CA ALA A 359 -4.56 -9.34 -21.09
C ALA A 359 -3.69 -10.61 -21.23
N PRO A 360 -2.39 -10.48 -21.56
CA PRO A 360 -1.40 -11.55 -21.45
C PRO A 360 -1.48 -12.32 -20.14
N VAL A 361 -1.59 -11.63 -19.00
CA VAL A 361 -1.86 -12.25 -17.69
C VAL A 361 -3.15 -11.66 -17.13
N SER A 362 -4.12 -12.51 -16.75
CA SER A 362 -5.35 -12.04 -16.13
C SER A 362 -5.79 -12.84 -14.90
N ALA A 363 -6.52 -12.16 -14.02
CA ALA A 363 -7.27 -12.76 -12.92
C ALA A 363 -8.55 -11.96 -12.69
N VAL A 364 -9.68 -12.63 -12.48
CA VAL A 364 -10.97 -11.98 -12.17
C VAL A 364 -11.63 -12.74 -11.02
N ASN A 365 -12.00 -12.03 -9.95
CA ASN A 365 -12.63 -12.61 -8.76
C ASN A 365 -11.83 -13.76 -8.13
N ALA A 366 -10.49 -13.67 -8.18
CA ALA A 366 -9.60 -14.68 -7.61
C ALA A 366 -9.09 -14.24 -6.23
N GLU A 367 -8.81 -15.20 -5.36
CA GLU A 367 -8.24 -14.95 -4.04
C GLU A 367 -6.94 -15.74 -3.85
N ASN A 368 -5.98 -15.17 -3.12
CA ASN A 368 -4.72 -15.83 -2.78
C ASN A 368 -3.95 -16.23 -4.05
N ILE A 369 -3.54 -15.24 -4.85
CA ILE A 369 -2.84 -15.44 -6.13
C ILE A 369 -1.47 -14.78 -6.12
N ALA A 370 -0.51 -15.37 -6.83
CA ALA A 370 0.80 -14.74 -6.97
C ALA A 370 1.47 -14.98 -8.32
N VAL A 371 2.36 -14.06 -8.67
CA VAL A 371 3.39 -14.23 -9.70
C VAL A 371 4.73 -13.90 -9.06
N THR A 372 5.59 -14.90 -8.92
CA THR A 372 6.84 -14.79 -8.13
C THR A 372 8.04 -15.33 -8.88
N GLY A 373 9.24 -15.11 -8.33
CA GLY A 373 10.49 -15.62 -8.88
C GLY A 373 11.34 -14.50 -9.47
N SER A 374 12.21 -14.83 -10.43
CA SER A 374 13.14 -13.86 -11.02
C SER A 374 13.26 -14.01 -12.54
N GLY A 375 12.25 -14.60 -13.17
CA GLY A 375 12.13 -14.67 -14.63
C GLY A 375 11.52 -13.40 -15.23
N ILE A 376 11.35 -13.44 -16.55
CA ILE A 376 10.85 -12.33 -17.37
C ILE A 376 9.52 -12.72 -17.99
N LEU A 377 8.55 -11.82 -17.93
CA LEU A 377 7.36 -11.82 -18.76
C LEU A 377 7.51 -10.71 -19.82
N ASP A 378 7.53 -11.06 -21.10
CA ASP A 378 7.61 -10.10 -22.21
C ASP A 378 6.27 -10.04 -22.96
N GLY A 379 5.61 -8.88 -22.92
CA GLY A 379 4.25 -8.70 -23.44
C GLY A 379 4.11 -8.69 -24.96
N GLY A 380 5.21 -8.72 -25.73
CA GLY A 380 5.15 -8.62 -27.21
C GLY A 380 4.52 -7.32 -27.71
N GLY A 381 4.53 -6.26 -26.88
CA GLY A 381 3.77 -5.03 -27.09
C GLY A 381 4.20 -4.18 -28.28
N ASP A 382 5.41 -4.40 -28.81
CA ASP A 382 5.90 -3.73 -30.02
C ASP A 382 5.06 -4.06 -31.26
N ALA A 383 4.39 -5.22 -31.28
CA ALA A 383 3.40 -5.54 -32.32
C ALA A 383 2.14 -4.67 -32.24
N TRP A 384 1.85 -4.04 -31.11
CA TRP A 384 0.55 -3.43 -30.83
C TRP A 384 0.54 -1.91 -30.94
N ARG A 385 1.69 -1.26 -30.69
CA ARG A 385 1.74 0.18 -30.43
C ARG A 385 1.84 0.99 -31.72
N VAL A 386 1.04 2.04 -31.82
CA VAL A 386 1.20 3.09 -32.83
C VAL A 386 2.45 3.89 -32.49
N VAL A 387 3.27 4.21 -33.50
CA VAL A 387 4.56 4.88 -33.28
C VAL A 387 4.63 6.18 -34.07
N LYS A 388 5.01 7.26 -33.39
CA LYS A 388 5.29 8.55 -34.04
C LYS A 388 6.74 8.59 -34.49
N LYS A 389 7.00 9.12 -35.69
CA LYS A 389 8.33 9.27 -36.27
C LYS A 389 9.29 10.02 -35.36
N ASP A 390 8.81 11.08 -34.70
CA ASP A 390 9.62 11.92 -33.79
C ASP A 390 10.05 11.20 -32.51
N LYS A 391 9.52 10.00 -32.23
CA LYS A 391 9.95 9.14 -31.12
C LYS A 391 11.05 8.15 -31.54
N LEU A 392 11.46 8.14 -32.80
CA LEU A 392 12.50 7.25 -33.34
C LEU A 392 13.60 8.05 -34.05
N THR A 393 14.82 7.51 -34.04
CA THR A 393 15.85 7.97 -34.97
C THR A 393 15.46 7.62 -36.41
N GLU A 394 16.07 8.29 -37.38
CA GLU A 394 15.79 8.03 -38.80
C GLU A 394 16.01 6.56 -39.19
N SER A 395 17.11 5.94 -38.74
CA SER A 395 17.39 4.53 -39.01
C SER A 395 16.38 3.57 -38.36
N GLN A 396 15.91 3.88 -37.15
CA GLN A 396 14.84 3.13 -36.49
C GLN A 396 13.51 3.26 -37.22
N TRP A 397 13.17 4.47 -37.69
CA TRP A 397 11.95 4.71 -38.49
C TRP A 397 11.97 3.92 -39.79
N THR A 398 13.07 3.98 -40.55
CA THR A 398 13.24 3.19 -41.78
C THR A 398 13.11 1.70 -41.53
N LYS A 399 13.69 1.19 -40.44
CA LYS A 399 13.56 -0.23 -40.06
C LYS A 399 12.11 -0.60 -39.70
N LEU A 400 11.38 0.28 -39.02
CA LEU A 400 9.98 0.06 -38.66
C LEU A 400 9.10 -0.01 -39.91
N LEU A 401 9.27 0.92 -40.85
CA LEU A 401 8.55 0.87 -42.14
C LEU A 401 8.81 -0.42 -42.92
N ALA A 402 10.05 -0.91 -42.89
CA ALA A 402 10.42 -2.18 -43.55
C ALA A 402 9.86 -3.43 -42.85
N SER A 403 9.41 -3.32 -41.59
CA SER A 403 8.86 -4.44 -40.83
C SER A 403 7.40 -4.76 -41.15
N GLY A 404 6.74 -3.94 -41.98
CA GLY A 404 5.32 -4.04 -42.31
C GLY A 404 4.50 -2.90 -41.69
N GLY A 405 3.20 -3.11 -41.50
CA GLY A 405 2.27 -2.08 -41.02
C GLY A 405 1.90 -1.03 -42.08
N ILE A 406 1.40 0.12 -41.62
CA ILE A 406 0.89 1.20 -42.47
C ILE A 406 1.51 2.52 -42.01
N GLU A 407 2.12 3.25 -42.94
CA GLU A 407 2.47 4.65 -42.73
C GLU A 407 1.22 5.52 -42.96
N GLY A 408 0.90 6.38 -42.00
CA GLY A 408 -0.22 7.31 -42.09
C GLY A 408 -0.01 8.36 -43.17
N GLU A 409 -1.10 9.00 -43.60
CA GLU A 409 -1.08 10.06 -44.62
C GLU A 409 -0.18 11.25 -44.23
N ASP A 410 -0.01 11.48 -42.92
CA ASP A 410 0.86 12.51 -42.35
C ASP A 410 2.37 12.23 -42.54
N LYS A 411 2.74 11.01 -42.94
CA LYS A 411 4.14 10.51 -43.01
C LYS A 411 4.92 10.67 -41.70
N LYS A 412 4.19 10.73 -40.59
CA LYS A 412 4.70 10.97 -39.23
C LYS A 412 4.20 9.94 -38.23
N THR A 413 3.23 9.11 -38.59
CA THR A 413 2.66 8.09 -37.71
C THR A 413 2.64 6.73 -38.40
N TRP A 414 3.11 5.70 -37.73
CA TRP A 414 3.09 4.31 -38.20
C TRP A 414 2.09 3.51 -37.38
N TYR A 415 1.31 2.67 -38.06
CA TYR A 415 0.25 1.85 -37.49
C TYR A 415 0.56 0.37 -37.73
N PRO A 416 0.39 -0.50 -36.72
CA PRO A 416 0.63 -1.93 -36.89
C PRO A 416 -0.25 -2.63 -37.91
N SER A 417 -1.50 -2.18 -38.07
CA SER A 417 -2.46 -2.75 -39.01
C SER A 417 -3.51 -1.74 -39.47
N THR A 418 -4.30 -2.10 -40.49
CA THR A 418 -5.47 -1.32 -40.93
C THR A 418 -6.49 -1.14 -39.82
N LYS A 419 -6.65 -2.15 -38.94
CA LYS A 419 -7.55 -2.07 -37.79
C LYS A 419 -7.01 -1.09 -36.75
N SER A 420 -5.70 -1.06 -36.51
CA SER A 420 -5.05 -0.06 -35.65
C SER A 420 -5.27 1.36 -36.18
N PHE A 421 -5.11 1.57 -37.49
CA PHE A 421 -5.37 2.86 -38.14
C PHE A 421 -6.85 3.28 -38.01
N LYS A 422 -7.79 2.37 -38.28
CA LYS A 422 -9.22 2.67 -38.13
C LYS A 422 -9.58 3.02 -36.69
N GLY A 423 -9.05 2.26 -35.73
CA GLY A 423 -9.28 2.49 -34.30
C GLY A 423 -8.74 3.83 -33.81
N SER A 424 -7.58 4.29 -34.29
CA SER A 424 -7.02 5.59 -33.89
C SER A 424 -7.85 6.79 -34.35
N HIS A 425 -8.67 6.62 -35.38
CA HIS A 425 -9.59 7.63 -35.89
C HIS A 425 -11.03 7.44 -35.36
N THR A 426 -11.26 6.44 -34.51
CA THR A 426 -12.56 6.17 -33.90
C THR A 426 -12.68 6.89 -32.56
N LYS A 427 -13.64 7.81 -32.44
CA LYS A 427 -13.89 8.53 -31.19
C LYS A 427 -14.32 7.56 -30.09
N LEU A 428 -13.68 7.64 -28.92
CA LEU A 428 -13.91 6.74 -27.78
C LEU A 428 -13.79 5.25 -28.17
N ALA A 429 -12.84 4.92 -29.05
CA ALA A 429 -12.57 3.55 -29.49
C ALA A 429 -12.53 2.56 -28.32
N GLY A 430 -13.35 1.53 -28.41
CA GLY A 430 -13.46 0.49 -27.39
C GLY A 430 -14.40 0.80 -26.23
N VAL A 431 -14.78 2.06 -25.95
CA VAL A 431 -15.78 2.34 -24.91
C VAL A 431 -17.10 1.66 -25.30
N ILE A 432 -17.68 0.90 -24.36
CA ILE A 432 -18.87 0.10 -24.64
C ILE A 432 -20.10 1.01 -24.67
N ALA A 433 -20.62 1.24 -25.87
CA ALA A 433 -21.87 1.97 -26.06
C ALA A 433 -23.08 1.05 -25.79
N PRO A 434 -24.24 1.60 -25.37
CA PRO A 434 -25.45 0.81 -25.15
C PRO A 434 -25.82 -0.05 -26.36
N GLY A 435 -26.08 -1.34 -26.12
CA GLY A 435 -26.48 -2.31 -27.15
C GLY A 435 -25.36 -2.86 -28.03
N LYS A 436 -24.11 -2.43 -27.83
CA LYS A 436 -22.95 -2.97 -28.57
C LYS A 436 -22.41 -4.26 -27.96
N THR A 437 -21.93 -5.15 -28.83
CA THR A 437 -21.34 -6.45 -28.49
C THR A 437 -19.88 -6.50 -28.92
N ALA A 438 -19.12 -7.52 -28.52
CA ALA A 438 -17.72 -7.69 -28.96
C ALA A 438 -17.57 -7.70 -30.49
N ALA A 439 -18.55 -8.23 -31.23
CA ALA A 439 -18.51 -8.31 -32.69
C ALA A 439 -18.44 -6.92 -33.36
N ASP A 440 -19.05 -5.91 -32.74
CA ASP A 440 -19.06 -4.53 -33.24
C ASP A 440 -17.68 -3.85 -33.22
N TYR A 441 -16.69 -4.45 -32.54
CA TYR A 441 -15.35 -3.89 -32.38
C TYR A 441 -14.27 -4.65 -33.18
N ASN A 442 -14.65 -5.68 -33.94
CA ASN A 442 -13.71 -6.55 -34.65
C ASN A 442 -12.87 -5.83 -35.72
N ASP A 443 -13.43 -4.77 -36.31
CA ASP A 443 -12.79 -3.95 -37.33
C ASP A 443 -11.74 -2.97 -36.78
N ILE A 444 -11.70 -2.80 -35.45
CA ILE A 444 -10.69 -2.01 -34.74
C ILE A 444 -9.95 -2.81 -33.66
N LYS A 445 -10.12 -4.14 -33.62
CA LYS A 445 -9.58 -5.04 -32.57
C LYS A 445 -8.11 -4.79 -32.25
N ASP A 446 -7.26 -4.65 -33.28
CA ASP A 446 -5.81 -4.47 -33.11
C ASP A 446 -5.44 -3.11 -32.48
N PHE A 447 -6.35 -2.12 -32.51
CA PHE A 447 -6.21 -0.86 -31.76
C PHE A 447 -6.55 -1.02 -30.27
N LEU A 448 -7.39 -2.01 -29.93
CA LEU A 448 -7.91 -2.24 -28.58
C LEU A 448 -6.91 -3.05 -27.75
N ARG A 449 -5.69 -2.50 -27.63
CA ARG A 449 -4.51 -3.13 -27.00
C ARG A 449 -4.81 -3.70 -25.61
N PRO A 450 -4.29 -4.88 -25.26
CA PRO A 450 -4.46 -5.40 -23.91
C PRO A 450 -3.55 -4.66 -22.91
N ASN A 451 -3.99 -4.54 -21.65
CA ASN A 451 -3.07 -4.31 -20.54
C ASN A 451 -2.22 -5.56 -20.37
N MET A 452 -0.96 -5.47 -19.95
CA MET A 452 -0.08 -6.65 -19.85
C MET A 452 -0.52 -7.58 -18.71
N VAL A 453 -0.76 -7.04 -17.52
CA VAL A 453 -1.30 -7.76 -16.36
C VAL A 453 -2.59 -7.08 -15.90
N SER A 454 -3.70 -7.82 -15.88
CA SER A 454 -5.00 -7.33 -15.42
C SER A 454 -5.51 -8.17 -14.25
N ILE A 455 -5.59 -7.58 -13.07
CA ILE A 455 -6.03 -8.26 -11.83
C ILE A 455 -7.27 -7.53 -11.33
N THR A 456 -8.45 -8.10 -11.58
CA THR A 456 -9.73 -7.42 -11.33
C THR A 456 -10.51 -8.09 -10.21
N SER A 457 -10.97 -7.30 -9.24
CA SER A 457 -11.80 -7.77 -8.13
C SER A 457 -11.18 -8.93 -7.35
N CYS A 458 -9.85 -8.92 -7.20
CA CYS A 458 -9.12 -10.00 -6.53
C CYS A 458 -8.79 -9.65 -5.06
N LYS A 459 -8.42 -10.66 -4.27
CA LYS A 459 -7.96 -10.48 -2.88
C LYS A 459 -6.69 -11.26 -2.59
N TYR A 460 -5.80 -10.70 -1.77
CA TYR A 460 -4.55 -11.34 -1.35
C TYR A 460 -3.66 -11.67 -2.56
N VAL A 461 -3.07 -10.63 -3.12
CA VAL A 461 -2.31 -10.67 -4.37
C VAL A 461 -0.84 -10.37 -4.08
N LEU A 462 0.07 -11.19 -4.61
CA LEU A 462 1.52 -10.97 -4.52
C LEU A 462 2.17 -10.99 -5.90
N LEU A 463 2.81 -9.90 -6.29
CA LEU A 463 3.72 -9.84 -7.43
C LEU A 463 5.14 -9.59 -6.89
N GLU A 464 6.05 -10.54 -7.10
CA GLU A 464 7.35 -10.49 -6.42
C GLU A 464 8.53 -10.90 -7.32
N GLY A 465 9.56 -10.06 -7.38
CA GLY A 465 10.88 -10.35 -7.97
C GLY A 465 10.95 -10.44 -9.50
N VAL A 466 9.81 -10.64 -10.17
CA VAL A 466 9.73 -10.82 -11.63
C VAL A 466 9.93 -9.51 -12.39
N THR A 467 10.41 -9.64 -13.64
CA THR A 467 10.42 -8.53 -14.60
C THR A 467 9.21 -8.61 -15.52
N PHE A 468 8.47 -7.51 -15.64
CA PHE A 468 7.45 -7.32 -16.66
C PHE A 468 7.97 -6.33 -17.70
N GLN A 469 8.00 -6.71 -18.97
CA GLN A 469 8.53 -5.82 -20.01
C GLN A 469 7.71 -5.83 -21.30
N ASN A 470 7.95 -4.81 -22.13
CA ASN A 470 7.36 -4.67 -23.46
C ASN A 470 5.82 -4.77 -23.44
N SER A 471 5.15 -4.05 -22.53
CA SER A 471 3.70 -4.09 -22.38
C SER A 471 2.94 -3.49 -23.58
N PRO A 472 1.84 -4.09 -24.07
CA PRO A 472 1.08 -3.51 -25.19
C PRO A 472 0.40 -2.17 -24.87
N ALA A 473 -0.05 -2.00 -23.63
CA ALA A 473 -0.57 -0.76 -23.03
C ALA A 473 -0.09 -0.69 -21.57
N TRP A 474 -0.98 -0.39 -20.61
CA TRP A 474 -0.65 -0.37 -19.17
C TRP A 474 0.01 -1.69 -18.75
N CYS A 475 1.10 -1.61 -17.99
CA CYS A 475 1.86 -2.79 -17.62
C CYS A 475 1.16 -3.59 -16.52
N LEU A 476 0.98 -2.99 -15.35
CA LEU A 476 0.32 -3.63 -14.21
C LEU A 476 -0.97 -2.89 -13.88
N HIS A 477 -2.14 -3.55 -13.99
CA HIS A 477 -3.43 -2.95 -13.69
C HIS A 477 -4.25 -3.79 -12.70
N PRO A 478 -3.99 -3.63 -11.39
CA PRO A 478 -4.91 -4.05 -10.36
C PRO A 478 -6.11 -3.09 -10.32
N LEU A 479 -7.31 -3.67 -10.43
CA LEU A 479 -8.58 -2.97 -10.41
C LEU A 479 -9.47 -3.58 -9.33
N LEU A 480 -10.05 -2.76 -8.45
CA LEU A 480 -10.97 -3.24 -7.39
C LEU A 480 -10.37 -4.35 -6.51
N THR A 481 -9.05 -4.31 -6.33
CA THR A 481 -8.31 -5.36 -5.64
C THR A 481 -8.00 -4.96 -4.20
N GLU A 482 -8.12 -5.91 -3.28
CA GLU A 482 -7.81 -5.71 -1.86
C GLU A 482 -6.60 -6.56 -1.45
N HIS A 483 -5.74 -5.99 -0.61
CA HIS A 483 -4.53 -6.66 -0.11
C HIS A 483 -3.60 -7.11 -1.25
N ILE A 484 -2.96 -6.13 -1.88
CA ILE A 484 -2.00 -6.36 -2.95
C ILE A 484 -0.60 -5.91 -2.53
N THR A 485 0.39 -6.76 -2.77
CA THR A 485 1.81 -6.46 -2.55
C THR A 485 2.58 -6.62 -3.86
N LEU A 486 3.26 -5.55 -4.26
CA LEU A 486 4.32 -5.58 -5.26
C LEU A 486 5.64 -5.46 -4.50
N ARG A 487 6.53 -6.45 -4.65
CA ARG A 487 7.84 -6.45 -3.98
C ARG A 487 8.96 -6.77 -4.96
N ASN A 488 9.94 -5.88 -5.06
CA ASN A 488 11.11 -6.08 -5.92
C ASN A 488 10.75 -6.39 -7.39
N VAL A 489 9.63 -5.86 -7.88
CA VAL A 489 9.20 -5.99 -9.28
C VAL A 489 9.97 -5.01 -10.14
N TYR A 490 10.35 -5.43 -11.35
CA TYR A 490 10.86 -4.51 -12.37
C TYR A 490 9.88 -4.41 -13.55
N ALA A 491 9.28 -3.24 -13.75
CA ALA A 491 8.51 -2.93 -14.95
C ALA A 491 9.40 -2.14 -15.95
N LYS A 492 9.60 -2.69 -17.15
CA LYS A 492 10.49 -2.14 -18.17
C LYS A 492 9.79 -2.03 -19.53
N ASN A 493 9.40 -0.83 -19.91
CA ASN A 493 8.79 -0.55 -21.21
C ASN A 493 9.62 0.48 -21.99
N PRO A 494 9.65 0.40 -23.32
CA PRO A 494 10.29 1.44 -24.11
C PRO A 494 9.74 2.82 -23.77
N TRP A 495 10.59 3.85 -23.73
CA TRP A 495 10.21 5.22 -23.41
C TRP A 495 9.11 5.81 -24.33
N TYR A 496 8.98 5.27 -25.55
CA TYR A 496 7.96 5.64 -26.53
C TYR A 496 6.69 4.78 -26.46
N ALA A 497 6.60 3.86 -25.49
CA ALA A 497 5.45 2.99 -25.34
C ALA A 497 4.20 3.82 -24.98
N GLN A 498 3.30 3.97 -25.94
CA GLN A 498 2.05 4.71 -25.77
C GLN A 498 1.19 4.06 -24.66
N ASN A 499 0.79 4.83 -23.65
CA ASN A 499 0.11 4.31 -22.46
C ASN A 499 0.91 3.18 -21.80
N GLY A 500 2.24 3.29 -21.78
CA GLY A 500 3.16 2.28 -21.29
C GLY A 500 3.44 2.41 -19.80
N ASP A 501 2.44 2.79 -19.00
CA ASP A 501 2.50 3.01 -17.54
C ASP A 501 3.10 1.79 -16.81
N GLY A 502 3.77 2.04 -15.69
CA GLY A 502 4.38 1.00 -14.85
C GLY A 502 3.36 0.24 -14.00
N ILE A 503 2.67 0.95 -13.12
CA ILE A 503 1.60 0.41 -12.28
C ILE A 503 0.44 1.40 -12.22
N ASP A 504 -0.76 0.92 -12.54
CA ASP A 504 -2.04 1.62 -12.44
C ASP A 504 -2.88 0.98 -11.34
N LEU A 505 -2.76 1.50 -10.13
CA LEU A 505 -3.53 1.03 -8.99
C LEU A 505 -4.91 1.70 -8.99
N GLU A 506 -5.94 0.98 -9.45
CA GLU A 506 -7.27 1.54 -9.68
C GLU A 506 -8.32 1.01 -8.70
N SER A 507 -8.94 1.90 -7.92
CA SER A 507 -9.95 1.56 -6.90
C SER A 507 -9.53 0.40 -5.97
N CYS A 508 -8.27 0.36 -5.55
CA CYS A 508 -7.73 -0.71 -4.70
C CYS A 508 -7.61 -0.29 -3.23
N ARG A 509 -7.60 -1.26 -2.31
CA ARG A 509 -7.41 -1.01 -0.86
C ARG A 509 -6.35 -1.92 -0.24
N TYR A 510 -5.60 -1.41 0.73
CA TYR A 510 -4.54 -2.13 1.44
C TYR A 510 -3.45 -2.59 0.47
N SER A 511 -2.76 -1.63 -0.14
CA SER A 511 -1.75 -1.89 -1.16
C SER A 511 -0.35 -1.57 -0.68
N ARG A 512 0.64 -2.38 -1.04
CA ARG A 512 2.06 -2.14 -0.76
C ARG A 512 2.86 -2.26 -2.06
N ILE A 513 3.67 -1.23 -2.36
CA ILE A 513 4.62 -1.22 -3.47
C ILE A 513 6.00 -0.94 -2.86
N GLU A 514 6.86 -1.96 -2.85
CA GLU A 514 8.12 -1.90 -2.11
C GLU A 514 9.30 -2.41 -2.93
N GLY A 515 10.42 -1.69 -2.93
CA GLY A 515 11.64 -2.15 -3.61
C GLY A 515 11.52 -2.24 -5.13
N CYS A 516 10.47 -1.68 -5.72
CA CYS A 516 10.17 -1.84 -7.14
C CYS A 516 10.95 -0.84 -8.00
N THR A 517 11.24 -1.24 -9.25
CA THR A 517 11.88 -0.39 -10.25
C THR A 517 10.94 -0.22 -11.45
N PHE A 518 10.83 1.01 -11.96
CA PHE A 518 10.01 1.35 -13.12
C PHE A 518 10.83 2.14 -14.13
N ASP A 519 10.86 1.70 -15.39
CA ASP A 519 11.47 2.40 -16.51
C ASP A 519 10.53 2.25 -17.71
N VAL A 520 9.74 3.29 -18.00
CA VAL A 520 8.46 3.15 -18.69
C VAL A 520 8.14 4.31 -19.64
N GLY A 521 7.16 4.10 -20.52
CA GLY A 521 6.78 5.06 -21.56
C GLY A 521 5.71 6.08 -21.16
N ASP A 522 5.11 5.92 -19.98
CA ASP A 522 4.11 6.85 -19.42
C ASP A 522 4.32 6.98 -17.90
N ASP A 523 3.29 7.11 -17.07
CA ASP A 523 3.43 7.26 -15.62
C ASP A 523 4.12 6.04 -14.96
N GLY A 524 5.02 6.29 -13.98
CA GLY A 524 5.73 5.24 -13.24
C GLY A 524 4.83 4.52 -12.26
N ILE A 525 4.48 5.21 -11.16
CA ILE A 525 3.55 4.73 -10.13
C ILE A 525 2.28 5.58 -10.18
N CYS A 526 1.18 5.05 -10.71
CA CYS A 526 -0.04 5.80 -10.97
C CYS A 526 -1.24 5.31 -10.14
N ILE A 527 -1.88 6.25 -9.43
CA ILE A 527 -3.06 6.00 -8.61
C ILE A 527 -4.32 6.49 -9.35
N LYS A 528 -5.30 5.61 -9.51
CA LYS A 528 -6.56 5.87 -10.23
C LYS A 528 -7.77 5.34 -9.44
N SER A 529 -8.98 5.71 -9.84
CA SER A 529 -10.25 5.26 -9.26
C SER A 529 -11.45 5.52 -10.19
N GLY A 530 -11.26 5.24 -11.48
CA GLY A 530 -12.28 5.42 -12.50
C GLY A 530 -12.42 6.85 -13.03
N ARG A 531 -13.14 6.99 -14.14
CA ARG A 531 -13.27 8.24 -14.91
C ARG A 531 -14.70 8.76 -14.95
N ASP A 532 -14.84 10.05 -14.71
CA ASP A 532 -16.07 10.84 -14.84
C ASP A 532 -17.28 10.20 -14.14
N GLU A 533 -18.45 10.22 -14.78
CA GLU A 533 -19.69 9.71 -14.22
C GLU A 533 -19.60 8.22 -13.83
N GLN A 534 -18.91 7.39 -14.63
CA GLN A 534 -18.76 5.96 -14.30
C GLN A 534 -17.91 5.76 -13.04
N GLY A 535 -16.81 6.51 -12.90
CA GLY A 535 -16.00 6.48 -11.69
C GLY A 535 -16.75 7.01 -10.46
N ARG A 536 -17.52 8.10 -10.60
CA ARG A 536 -18.36 8.62 -9.51
C ARG A 536 -19.44 7.63 -9.08
N LYS A 537 -20.13 6.99 -10.03
CA LYS A 537 -21.14 5.96 -9.73
C LYS A 537 -20.54 4.72 -9.08
N ARG A 538 -19.32 4.34 -9.47
CA ARG A 538 -18.57 3.26 -8.81
C ARG A 538 -18.28 3.65 -7.36
N GLY A 539 -17.82 4.87 -7.10
CA GLY A 539 -17.68 5.41 -5.75
C GLY A 539 -16.63 4.68 -4.89
N VAL A 540 -15.69 3.97 -5.50
CA VAL A 540 -14.63 3.23 -4.82
C VAL A 540 -13.30 3.96 -5.03
N ALA A 541 -12.78 4.55 -3.95
CA ALA A 541 -11.48 5.21 -3.93
C ALA A 541 -10.34 4.18 -4.00
N THR A 542 -9.17 4.62 -4.46
CA THR A 542 -7.92 3.93 -4.09
C THR A 542 -7.45 4.45 -2.73
N GLU A 543 -7.30 3.57 -1.76
CA GLU A 543 -6.96 3.99 -0.40
C GLU A 543 -6.10 2.99 0.37
N ASP A 544 -5.49 3.43 1.46
CA ASP A 544 -4.66 2.59 2.32
C ASP A 544 -3.47 2.00 1.54
N VAL A 545 -2.62 2.89 0.99
CA VAL A 545 -1.49 2.52 0.12
C VAL A 545 -0.17 2.93 0.75
N ILE A 546 0.80 2.03 0.72
CA ILE A 546 2.20 2.28 1.06
C ILE A 546 3.04 2.11 -0.20
N VAL A 547 3.83 3.12 -0.54
CA VAL A 547 4.89 3.08 -1.56
C VAL A 547 6.20 3.38 -0.87
N ASN A 548 7.16 2.45 -0.89
CA ASN A 548 8.41 2.62 -0.17
C ASN A 548 9.60 2.10 -0.99
N ASN A 549 10.74 2.77 -0.91
CA ASN A 549 12.01 2.28 -1.45
C ASN A 549 11.93 1.92 -2.96
N CYS A 550 11.26 2.75 -3.76
CA CYS A 550 11.11 2.53 -5.20
C CYS A 550 12.00 3.44 -6.03
N VAL A 551 12.40 2.97 -7.21
CA VAL A 551 13.16 3.76 -8.20
C VAL A 551 12.34 3.88 -9.48
N VAL A 552 12.18 5.11 -9.97
CA VAL A 552 11.55 5.38 -11.26
C VAL A 552 12.59 6.07 -12.15
N TYR A 553 12.90 5.46 -13.29
CA TYR A 553 13.76 6.03 -14.33
C TYR A 553 12.92 6.87 -15.29
N HIS A 554 13.02 6.67 -16.61
CA HIS A 554 12.17 7.38 -17.55
C HIS A 554 10.70 7.05 -17.26
N ALA A 555 9.87 8.09 -17.12
CA ALA A 555 8.41 8.01 -16.97
C ALA A 555 7.82 9.42 -17.14
N HIS A 556 6.54 9.55 -17.48
CA HIS A 556 5.84 10.83 -17.46
C HIS A 556 5.63 11.41 -16.05
N GLY A 557 5.79 10.58 -15.02
CA GLY A 557 5.68 10.96 -13.61
C GLY A 557 6.29 9.91 -12.70
N GLY A 558 7.04 10.33 -11.68
CA GLY A 558 7.58 9.41 -10.66
C GLY A 558 6.47 8.77 -9.82
N PHE A 559 5.76 9.60 -9.05
CA PHE A 559 4.54 9.22 -8.35
C PHE A 559 3.38 10.10 -8.80
N VAL A 560 2.29 9.47 -9.21
CA VAL A 560 1.20 10.10 -9.95
C VAL A 560 -0.15 9.79 -9.32
N ILE A 561 -1.01 10.79 -9.22
CA ILE A 561 -2.44 10.59 -8.94
C ILE A 561 -3.25 11.19 -10.10
N GLY A 562 -4.10 10.36 -10.72
CA GLY A 562 -5.02 10.74 -11.78
C GLY A 562 -4.60 10.34 -13.20
N SER A 563 -5.27 10.83 -14.25
CA SER A 563 -6.38 11.80 -14.17
C SER A 563 -7.71 11.18 -13.76
N GLU A 564 -7.82 9.86 -13.84
CA GLU A 564 -9.01 9.06 -13.54
C GLU A 564 -9.12 8.89 -12.02
N MET A 565 -9.52 9.94 -11.30
CA MET A 565 -9.61 9.95 -9.83
C MET A 565 -11.06 10.16 -9.32
N SER A 566 -12.05 9.83 -10.14
CA SER A 566 -13.46 10.15 -9.88
C SER A 566 -14.07 9.43 -8.67
N GLY A 567 -13.56 8.24 -8.32
CA GLY A 567 -13.91 7.54 -7.09
C GLY A 567 -13.17 8.07 -5.84
N GLY A 568 -12.19 8.96 -6.03
CA GLY A 568 -11.33 9.52 -5.00
C GLY A 568 -10.02 8.74 -4.78
N ALA A 569 -9.11 9.31 -3.99
CA ALA A 569 -7.91 8.65 -3.52
C ALA A 569 -7.51 9.17 -2.13
N ARG A 570 -7.20 8.31 -1.16
CA ARG A 570 -6.88 8.79 0.19
C ARG A 570 -6.03 7.86 1.03
N ASN A 571 -5.39 8.41 2.06
CA ASN A 571 -4.55 7.65 2.98
C ASN A 571 -3.41 6.93 2.25
N LEU A 572 -2.61 7.71 1.50
CA LEU A 572 -1.46 7.23 0.75
C LEU A 572 -0.17 7.69 1.44
N PHE A 573 0.77 6.77 1.61
CA PHE A 573 2.05 6.97 2.25
C PHE A 573 3.17 6.63 1.27
N VAL A 574 3.95 7.62 0.87
CA VAL A 574 5.01 7.47 -0.15
C VAL A 574 6.34 7.90 0.45
N SER A 575 7.30 6.99 0.55
CA SER A 575 8.60 7.33 1.12
C SER A 575 9.81 6.68 0.45
N ASN A 576 10.97 7.29 0.66
CA ASN A 576 12.28 6.74 0.27
C ASN A 576 12.37 6.40 -1.22
N CYS A 577 11.79 7.22 -2.10
CA CYS A 577 11.77 6.97 -3.54
C CYS A 577 12.75 7.86 -4.30
N SER A 578 13.27 7.33 -5.42
CA SER A 578 14.16 8.06 -6.34
C SER A 578 13.53 8.20 -7.72
N PHE A 579 13.45 9.42 -8.24
CA PHE A 579 12.92 9.72 -9.58
C PHE A 579 14.02 10.31 -10.47
N LEU A 580 14.45 9.56 -11.47
CA LEU A 580 15.68 9.80 -12.22
C LEU A 580 15.37 9.92 -13.72
N GLY A 581 15.24 11.15 -14.22
CA GLY A 581 14.88 11.39 -15.61
C GLY A 581 13.39 11.24 -15.92
N THR A 582 12.53 11.21 -14.90
CA THR A 582 11.07 11.31 -15.08
C THR A 582 10.72 12.71 -15.57
N ASP A 583 9.79 12.84 -16.52
CA ASP A 583 9.30 14.13 -17.04
C ASP A 583 8.87 15.07 -15.90
N ILE A 584 8.07 14.56 -14.98
CA ILE A 584 7.62 15.23 -13.74
C ILE A 584 8.00 14.35 -12.55
N GLY A 585 8.40 14.96 -11.43
CA GLY A 585 8.67 14.22 -10.19
C GLY A 585 7.38 13.71 -9.51
N LEU A 586 6.74 14.59 -8.73
CA LEU A 586 5.44 14.33 -8.11
C LEU A 586 4.33 14.98 -8.96
N ARG A 587 3.39 14.17 -9.47
CA ARG A 587 2.41 14.59 -10.48
C ARG A 587 0.96 14.35 -10.03
N PHE A 588 0.21 15.40 -9.74
CA PHE A 588 -1.19 15.30 -9.33
C PHE A 588 -2.08 15.99 -10.36
N LYS A 589 -2.90 15.22 -11.07
CA LYS A 589 -3.62 15.69 -12.26
C LYS A 589 -5.12 15.38 -12.18
N THR A 590 -5.95 16.37 -12.47
CA THR A 590 -7.41 16.21 -12.62
C THR A 590 -7.98 17.27 -13.57
N THR A 591 -9.27 17.19 -13.87
CA THR A 591 -10.00 18.17 -14.66
C THR A 591 -11.48 18.18 -14.33
N ARG A 592 -12.18 19.26 -14.66
CA ARG A 592 -13.65 19.33 -14.53
C ARG A 592 -14.30 18.17 -15.29
N GLY A 593 -15.35 17.61 -14.70
CA GLY A 593 -15.97 16.38 -15.21
C GLY A 593 -15.58 15.16 -14.38
N ARG A 594 -14.39 15.15 -13.74
CA ARG A 594 -13.95 14.04 -12.89
C ARG A 594 -14.76 13.94 -11.60
N GLY A 595 -14.88 15.04 -10.85
CA GLY A 595 -15.34 14.98 -9.46
C GLY A 595 -14.31 14.31 -8.56
N GLY A 596 -14.77 13.66 -7.49
CA GLY A 596 -13.90 12.93 -6.56
C GLY A 596 -13.04 13.84 -5.67
N ILE A 597 -12.49 13.24 -4.62
CA ILE A 597 -11.63 13.92 -3.64
C ILE A 597 -10.31 13.15 -3.52
N VAL A 598 -9.20 13.86 -3.60
CA VAL A 598 -7.87 13.35 -3.21
C VAL A 598 -7.45 14.02 -1.92
N GLU A 599 -7.22 13.23 -0.86
CA GLU A 599 -6.89 13.74 0.47
C GLU A 599 -6.05 12.80 1.33
N LYS A 600 -5.38 13.32 2.37
CA LYS A 600 -4.53 12.54 3.28
C LYS A 600 -3.39 11.85 2.55
N ILE A 601 -2.63 12.66 1.83
CA ILE A 601 -1.48 12.20 1.04
C ILE A 601 -0.20 12.60 1.78
N TYR A 602 0.60 11.61 2.16
CA TYR A 602 1.83 11.80 2.91
C TYR A 602 3.01 11.34 2.05
N VAL A 603 3.93 12.26 1.76
CA VAL A 603 5.13 12.01 0.95
C VAL A 603 6.36 12.45 1.76
N ASN A 604 7.36 11.59 1.87
CA ASN A 604 8.57 11.89 2.63
C ASN A 604 9.84 11.31 1.99
N ASN A 605 10.96 12.04 2.04
CA ASN A 605 12.27 11.54 1.60
C ASN A 605 12.28 11.11 0.12
N ILE A 606 12.15 12.09 -0.77
CA ILE A 606 12.17 11.89 -2.23
C ILE A 606 13.41 12.53 -2.82
N SER A 607 14.16 11.77 -3.60
CA SER A 607 15.32 12.26 -4.36
C SER A 607 14.99 12.31 -5.85
N MET A 608 15.24 13.44 -6.50
CA MET A 608 14.94 13.66 -7.91
C MET A 608 16.16 14.19 -8.65
N LYS A 609 16.34 13.77 -9.89
CA LYS A 609 17.41 14.26 -10.75
C LYS A 609 16.99 14.33 -12.21
N ASP A 610 17.43 15.39 -12.89
CA ASP A 610 17.28 15.57 -14.33
C ASP A 610 15.81 15.54 -14.77
N ILE A 611 14.94 16.34 -14.12
CA ILE A 611 13.50 16.40 -14.35
C ILE A 611 13.18 17.40 -15.48
N PRO A 612 12.76 16.97 -16.68
CA PRO A 612 12.55 17.85 -17.83
C PRO A 612 11.45 18.91 -17.67
N ALA A 613 10.45 18.69 -16.81
CA ALA A 613 9.32 19.60 -16.58
C ALA A 613 9.27 20.05 -15.11
N GLU A 614 8.17 19.80 -14.40
CA GLU A 614 7.96 20.19 -13.00
C GLU A 614 8.51 19.16 -12.00
N ALA A 615 9.23 19.61 -10.96
CA ALA A 615 9.58 18.72 -9.85
C ALA A 615 8.33 18.32 -9.03
N ILE A 616 7.45 19.28 -8.72
CA ILE A 616 6.17 19.06 -8.03
C ILE A 616 5.06 19.78 -8.79
N LEU A 617 4.06 19.02 -9.26
CA LEU A 617 2.93 19.53 -10.02
C LEU A 617 1.59 19.14 -9.39
N PHE A 618 0.73 20.13 -9.22
CA PHE A 618 -0.71 19.99 -9.04
C PHE A 618 -1.45 20.75 -10.13
N ASP A 619 -2.24 20.06 -10.94
CA ASP A 619 -2.99 20.69 -12.02
C ASP A 619 -4.42 20.16 -12.15
N MET A 620 -5.39 21.06 -11.97
CA MET A 620 -6.82 20.78 -12.16
C MET A 620 -7.34 21.13 -13.57
N TYR A 621 -6.43 21.40 -14.52
CA TYR A 621 -6.72 21.65 -15.94
C TYR A 621 -6.07 20.61 -16.86
N TYR A 622 -6.04 19.33 -16.47
CA TYR A 622 -5.44 18.28 -17.29
C TYR A 622 -6.07 18.17 -18.69
N MET A 623 -5.22 17.96 -19.72
CA MET A 623 -5.58 17.96 -21.15
C MET A 623 -5.15 16.71 -21.94
N ALA A 624 -4.80 15.59 -21.28
CA ALA A 624 -4.41 14.34 -21.97
C ALA A 624 -3.26 14.50 -22.99
N LYS A 625 -2.18 15.18 -22.57
CA LYS A 625 -0.94 15.38 -23.33
C LYS A 625 0.27 14.92 -22.52
N ASP A 626 1.31 14.44 -23.20
CA ASP A 626 2.64 14.15 -22.63
C ASP A 626 3.12 15.38 -21.84
N PRO A 627 3.79 15.26 -20.68
CA PRO A 627 4.26 16.43 -19.95
C PRO A 627 5.21 17.29 -20.77
N VAL A 628 6.20 16.66 -21.41
CA VAL A 628 7.20 17.33 -22.25
C VAL A 628 6.67 17.44 -23.68
N PRO A 629 6.49 18.66 -24.23
CA PRO A 629 6.08 18.83 -25.61
C PRO A 629 7.13 18.28 -26.59
N LEU A 630 6.65 17.62 -27.65
CA LEU A 630 7.54 17.26 -28.76
C LEU A 630 7.96 18.51 -29.55
N SER A 631 9.07 18.41 -30.29
CA SER A 631 9.57 19.52 -31.11
C SER A 631 8.48 20.09 -32.04
N GLY A 632 8.24 21.40 -31.96
CA GLY A 632 7.22 22.08 -32.74
C GLY A 632 5.78 21.96 -32.22
N GLU A 633 5.53 21.25 -31.12
CA GLU A 633 4.22 21.19 -30.48
C GLU A 633 3.88 22.54 -29.81
N LYS A 634 2.75 23.15 -30.21
CA LYS A 634 2.21 24.35 -29.58
C LYS A 634 1.11 23.96 -28.59
N ARG A 635 1.22 24.44 -27.35
CA ARG A 635 0.19 24.26 -26.30
C ARG A 635 -0.34 25.61 -25.88
N GLU A 636 -1.65 25.77 -25.98
CA GLU A 636 -2.33 26.96 -25.46
C GLU A 636 -2.61 26.76 -23.97
N ALA A 637 -2.48 27.85 -23.20
CA ALA A 637 -2.88 27.83 -21.80
C ALA A 637 -4.42 27.67 -21.71
N PRO A 638 -4.93 26.89 -20.74
CA PRO A 638 -6.36 26.77 -20.54
C PRO A 638 -6.95 28.14 -20.13
N LYS A 639 -8.18 28.41 -20.57
CA LYS A 639 -8.91 29.62 -20.17
C LYS A 639 -9.36 29.50 -18.71
N VAL A 640 -9.02 30.51 -17.90
CA VAL A 640 -9.52 30.60 -16.52
C VAL A 640 -10.95 31.11 -16.56
N GLN A 641 -11.89 30.27 -16.12
CA GLN A 641 -13.31 30.58 -16.06
C GLN A 641 -13.92 29.99 -14.79
N LEU A 642 -14.82 30.75 -14.17
CA LEU A 642 -15.60 30.33 -13.01
C LEU A 642 -16.81 29.49 -13.46
N PHE A 643 -17.03 28.35 -12.82
CA PHE A 643 -18.20 27.50 -13.01
C PHE A 643 -18.91 27.19 -11.69
N PRO A 644 -20.18 26.73 -11.71
CA PRO A 644 -20.82 26.21 -10.51
C PRO A 644 -20.09 24.98 -9.97
N VAL A 645 -20.01 24.85 -8.64
CA VAL A 645 -19.54 23.63 -7.98
C VAL A 645 -20.60 22.54 -8.12
N THR A 646 -20.20 21.37 -8.62
CA THR A 646 -21.05 20.20 -8.80
C THR A 646 -20.33 18.94 -8.29
N GLU A 647 -21.00 17.79 -8.27
CA GLU A 647 -20.33 16.50 -8.01
C GLU A 647 -19.19 16.19 -8.99
N ALA A 648 -19.18 16.82 -10.17
CA ALA A 648 -18.14 16.68 -11.19
C ALA A 648 -16.97 17.67 -11.01
N THR A 649 -17.00 18.52 -9.99
CA THR A 649 -15.92 19.44 -9.63
C THR A 649 -14.92 18.69 -8.73
N PRO A 650 -13.68 18.42 -9.20
CA PRO A 650 -12.69 17.66 -8.43
C PRO A 650 -12.12 18.47 -7.27
N GLN A 651 -11.51 17.78 -6.30
CA GLN A 651 -10.86 18.41 -5.14
C GLN A 651 -9.51 17.75 -4.84
N PHE A 652 -8.49 18.57 -4.62
CA PHE A 652 -7.22 18.19 -4.01
C PHE A 652 -7.07 18.95 -2.69
N ARG A 653 -6.90 18.21 -1.58
CA ARG A 653 -6.67 18.78 -0.26
C ARG A 653 -5.82 17.89 0.64
N ASP A 654 -5.28 18.41 1.73
CA ASP A 654 -4.61 17.64 2.79
C ASP A 654 -3.43 16.80 2.26
N PHE A 655 -2.44 17.51 1.71
CA PHE A 655 -1.16 16.94 1.25
C PHE A 655 -0.04 17.38 2.19
N HIS A 656 0.78 16.42 2.61
CA HIS A 656 1.96 16.64 3.45
C HIS A 656 3.17 16.06 2.72
N ILE A 657 4.00 16.93 2.14
CA ILE A 657 5.17 16.55 1.35
C ILE A 657 6.40 17.12 2.04
N SER A 658 7.32 16.24 2.46
CA SER A 658 8.50 16.63 3.23
C SER A 658 9.78 15.97 2.74
N ASN A 659 10.93 16.59 3.04
CA ASN A 659 12.26 16.04 2.75
C ASN A 659 12.43 15.69 1.26
N VAL A 660 12.25 16.68 0.39
CA VAL A 660 12.39 16.51 -1.07
C VAL A 660 13.65 17.21 -1.56
N VAL A 661 14.49 16.50 -2.30
CA VAL A 661 15.67 17.08 -2.97
C VAL A 661 15.55 16.85 -4.46
N CYS A 662 15.64 17.91 -5.27
CA CYS A 662 15.65 17.82 -6.72
C CYS A 662 16.83 18.58 -7.32
N TYR A 663 17.67 17.89 -8.08
CA TYR A 663 18.77 18.49 -8.84
C TYR A 663 18.43 18.52 -10.33
N GLY A 664 18.00 19.69 -10.81
CA GLY A 664 17.62 19.94 -12.19
C GLY A 664 16.13 19.70 -12.43
N ALA A 665 15.39 20.80 -12.57
CA ALA A 665 14.03 20.84 -13.10
C ALA A 665 13.82 22.06 -14.01
N GLU A 666 12.87 22.04 -14.95
CA GLU A 666 12.48 23.26 -15.68
C GLU A 666 11.71 24.22 -14.75
N LYS A 667 10.82 23.68 -13.92
CA LYS A 667 10.06 24.43 -12.91
C LYS A 667 10.05 23.67 -11.58
N ALA A 668 10.28 24.39 -10.47
CA ALA A 668 10.31 23.75 -9.16
C ALA A 668 8.90 23.32 -8.69
N ILE A 669 7.98 24.26 -8.49
CA ILE A 669 6.66 23.97 -7.91
C ILE A 669 5.57 24.63 -8.76
N PHE A 670 4.60 23.84 -9.20
CA PHE A 670 3.43 24.34 -9.95
C PHE A 670 2.14 23.87 -9.30
N ILE A 671 1.30 24.82 -8.85
CA ILE A 671 0.00 24.56 -8.27
C ILE A 671 -1.04 25.37 -9.04
N ARG A 672 -2.01 24.70 -9.65
CA ARG A 672 -3.11 25.34 -10.37
C ARG A 672 -4.45 24.68 -10.03
N GLY A 673 -5.21 25.37 -9.17
CA GLY A 673 -6.58 25.02 -8.79
C GLY A 673 -7.65 25.65 -9.66
N LEU A 674 -8.92 25.37 -9.34
CA LEU A 674 -10.08 25.98 -10.01
C LEU A 674 -10.54 27.20 -9.22
N PRO A 675 -11.00 28.29 -9.88
CA PRO A 675 -11.50 29.47 -9.16
C PRO A 675 -12.71 29.18 -8.25
N GLU A 676 -13.57 28.22 -8.62
CA GLU A 676 -14.70 27.77 -7.80
C GLU A 676 -14.34 26.69 -6.76
N MET A 677 -13.17 26.06 -6.89
CA MET A 677 -12.69 25.00 -6.00
C MET A 677 -11.16 25.04 -5.94
N PRO A 678 -10.60 25.99 -5.17
CA PRO A 678 -9.15 26.09 -4.99
C PRO A 678 -8.54 24.80 -4.46
N ILE A 679 -7.29 24.51 -4.85
CA ILE A 679 -6.51 23.45 -4.19
C ILE A 679 -6.27 23.90 -2.75
N SER A 680 -6.51 23.05 -1.75
CA SER A 680 -6.39 23.44 -0.34
C SER A 680 -5.40 22.62 0.48
N ASP A 681 -4.94 23.17 1.60
CA ASP A 681 -4.24 22.43 2.66
C ASP A 681 -3.03 21.63 2.14
N ILE A 682 -2.14 22.34 1.44
CA ILE A 682 -0.89 21.78 0.90
C ILE A 682 0.27 22.23 1.79
N HIS A 683 0.95 21.26 2.38
CA HIS A 683 2.08 21.47 3.29
C HIS A 683 3.35 20.91 2.66
N LEU A 684 4.26 21.79 2.26
CA LEU A 684 5.57 21.48 1.68
C LEU A 684 6.66 21.87 2.68
N LYS A 685 7.48 20.93 3.13
CA LYS A 685 8.42 21.14 4.24
C LYS A 685 9.80 20.55 3.94
N ASP A 686 10.87 21.25 4.31
CA ASP A 686 12.24 20.73 4.19
C ASP A 686 12.57 20.30 2.74
N ILE A 687 12.42 21.24 1.79
CA ILE A 687 12.57 20.98 0.35
C ILE A 687 13.75 21.77 -0.21
N THR A 688 14.58 21.13 -1.04
CA THR A 688 15.64 21.82 -1.81
C THR A 688 15.53 21.47 -3.29
N ILE A 689 15.29 22.46 -4.15
CA ILE A 689 15.14 22.25 -5.59
C ILE A 689 16.05 23.21 -6.37
N THR A 690 16.88 22.66 -7.24
CA THR A 690 17.53 23.41 -8.32
C THR A 690 16.68 23.31 -9.59
N ALA A 691 16.18 24.44 -10.08
CA ALA A 691 15.35 24.50 -11.28
C ALA A 691 15.64 25.75 -12.11
N LYS A 692 15.13 25.83 -13.34
CA LYS A 692 15.24 27.05 -14.15
C LYS A 692 14.32 28.16 -13.63
N THR A 693 13.09 27.82 -13.23
CA THR A 693 12.09 28.75 -12.65
C THR A 693 11.52 28.21 -11.34
N ALA A 694 11.12 29.11 -10.43
CA ALA A 694 10.56 28.75 -9.14
C ALA A 694 9.13 28.20 -9.26
N GLY A 695 8.29 28.86 -10.07
CA GLY A 695 6.97 28.39 -10.46
C GLY A 695 5.81 29.23 -9.92
N ASP A 696 4.63 28.61 -9.81
CA ASP A 696 3.36 29.33 -9.70
C ASP A 696 2.39 28.66 -8.72
N CYS A 697 1.59 29.48 -8.03
CA CYS A 697 0.44 29.08 -7.22
C CYS A 697 -0.79 29.89 -7.65
N ILE A 698 -1.71 29.22 -8.33
CA ILE A 698 -2.92 29.81 -8.92
C ILE A 698 -4.14 29.12 -8.30
N ALA A 699 -5.06 29.90 -7.74
CA ALA A 699 -6.24 29.38 -7.04
C ALA A 699 -5.88 28.32 -5.97
N GLY A 700 -4.99 28.68 -5.05
CA GLY A 700 -4.65 27.89 -3.86
C GLY A 700 -5.28 28.48 -2.58
N ASN A 701 -5.56 27.63 -1.60
CA ASN A 701 -6.04 28.03 -0.27
C ASN A 701 -5.24 27.31 0.82
N ASN A 702 -4.70 28.02 1.81
CA ASN A 702 -3.87 27.40 2.87
C ASN A 702 -2.69 26.59 2.31
N ILE A 703 -1.85 27.26 1.51
CA ILE A 703 -0.65 26.67 0.90
C ILE A 703 0.56 27.09 1.75
N ASN A 704 1.24 26.12 2.35
CA ASN A 704 2.32 26.36 3.31
C ASN A 704 3.62 25.75 2.81
N LEU A 705 4.61 26.60 2.52
CA LEU A 705 6.00 26.20 2.28
C LEU A 705 6.81 26.58 3.52
N THR A 706 7.48 25.61 4.14
CA THR A 706 8.29 25.79 5.36
C THR A 706 9.70 25.23 5.15
N ASN A 707 10.74 26.02 5.42
CA ASN A 707 12.13 25.61 5.16
C ASN A 707 12.35 25.08 3.72
N VAL A 708 11.92 25.87 2.73
CA VAL A 708 12.10 25.53 1.31
C VAL A 708 13.28 26.33 0.74
N THR A 709 14.16 25.69 -0.03
CA THR A 709 15.27 26.34 -0.72
C THR A 709 15.12 26.13 -2.22
N LEU A 710 14.99 27.24 -2.96
CA LEU A 710 14.87 27.23 -4.42
C LEU A 710 16.08 27.91 -5.04
N VAL A 711 16.85 27.16 -5.83
CA VAL A 711 18.00 27.66 -6.60
C VAL A 711 17.55 27.82 -8.05
N THR A 712 17.16 29.03 -8.43
CA THR A 712 16.50 29.32 -9.72
C THR A 712 16.90 30.67 -10.30
N LYS A 713 16.74 30.86 -11.63
CA LYS A 713 17.12 32.11 -12.31
C LYS A 713 16.26 33.31 -11.90
N ASP A 714 15.04 33.04 -11.46
CA ASP A 714 14.08 34.03 -10.95
C ASP A 714 14.21 34.23 -9.41
N ASN A 715 15.34 33.83 -8.81
CA ASN A 715 15.68 34.00 -7.40
C ASN A 715 14.61 33.46 -6.44
N GLY A 716 14.08 32.27 -6.74
CA GLY A 716 13.09 31.58 -5.91
C GLY A 716 11.71 32.24 -5.88
N LYS A 717 11.39 33.14 -6.82
CA LYS A 717 10.11 33.89 -6.81
C LYS A 717 8.95 33.03 -7.35
N ILE A 718 8.15 32.48 -6.44
CA ILE A 718 6.85 31.87 -6.81
C ILE A 718 5.82 32.96 -7.11
N ASN A 719 5.15 32.88 -8.26
CA ASN A 719 4.04 33.77 -8.60
C ASN A 719 2.76 33.29 -7.92
N VAL A 720 2.08 34.16 -7.18
CA VAL A 720 0.83 33.84 -6.49
C VAL A 720 -0.33 34.62 -7.14
N GLN A 721 -1.36 33.92 -7.59
CA GLN A 721 -2.54 34.48 -8.25
C GLN A 721 -3.82 33.85 -7.70
N ASP A 722 -4.86 34.66 -7.48
CA ASP A 722 -6.19 34.23 -7.03
C ASP A 722 -6.17 33.26 -5.82
N SER A 723 -5.20 33.40 -4.93
CA SER A 723 -4.94 32.48 -3.83
C SER A 723 -5.11 33.14 -2.45
N LYS A 724 -5.47 32.35 -1.44
CA LYS A 724 -5.71 32.78 -0.06
C LYS A 724 -4.84 31.98 0.91
N GLU A 725 -4.43 32.62 2.01
CA GLU A 725 -3.66 31.98 3.09
C GLU A 725 -2.39 31.27 2.62
N VAL A 726 -1.64 31.91 1.71
CA VAL A 726 -0.37 31.38 1.19
C VAL A 726 0.79 31.87 2.06
N LYS A 727 1.51 30.93 2.68
CA LYS A 727 2.70 31.19 3.50
C LYS A 727 3.93 30.60 2.81
N LEU A 728 4.89 31.46 2.48
CA LEU A 728 6.10 31.09 1.75
C LEU A 728 7.34 31.41 2.60
N ASP A 729 7.88 30.41 3.29
CA ASP A 729 9.20 30.46 3.89
C ASP A 729 10.22 29.82 2.94
N ILE A 730 10.76 30.67 2.05
CA ILE A 730 11.67 30.27 0.97
C ILE A 730 13.02 30.98 1.14
N SER A 731 14.08 30.20 1.33
CA SER A 731 15.46 30.67 1.23
C SER A 731 15.87 30.75 -0.25
N LYS A 732 16.47 31.89 -0.62
CA LYS A 732 16.88 32.21 -1.99
C LYS A 732 18.37 31.99 -2.10
N ARG A 733 18.81 31.17 -3.05
CA ARG A 733 20.23 30.96 -3.34
C ARG A 733 20.52 30.96 -4.82
#